data_AF-A0A371DM05-F1
#
_entry.id   AF-A0A371DM05-F1
#
_cell.length_a   1.000
_cell.length_b   1.000
_cell.length_c   1.000
_cell.angle_alpha   90.00
_cell.angle_beta   90.00
_cell.angle_gamma   90.00
#
_symmetry.space_group_name_H-M   'P 1'
#
loop_
_entity.id
_entity.type
_entity.pdbx_description
1 polymer ?
#
loop_
_entity_poly.entity_id
_entity_poly.type
_entity_poly.pdbx_seq_one_letter_code
_entity_poly.pdbx_strand_id
1 'polypeptide(L)'
;MASYATRRPMSWGPGLLSPLSPTTIESLESRSRDVQERTFCKWLNTKLEANGHPPMSSLVRDLSDGVRLIQLMEIMGDTSLGRYNKNPKMRVQKAENVNKALEFITSRGVKLTNIGPEDIIDGNLKLILGMIWTLILRFTIADISEEGLSAKEGLLLWCQRKTAPYKEVNVQDFSYSWTDGLALCALIHCHRPDLIDYDKLDKADRHGNTRLAFQVAEEHLGIPQLLEVADLCDVQHPDERSLMTYIAGYFHAFSSMEQTETVSRRVEKFAELMQSVWTSQNDYERRVRELLRSMAEMREVWNAKEFAGTYADAVQHSASFQNHKQTTKRSWVTEKQDVATLFGNVQTKLKTYGLREYVPAPGLSPADVDAAWNELLQAEAARSRAINAEIRQIKDELRRKFADLANTFEKRLRQISSELSSIEGPLEEQLEQVRKLQTRIPPFSETLQVVAAADEECRAANVDENDYTVFTMEDLRFELELVTQSISKKIAFIDNQIVSRNMTNLTPAQLEQFETTFRYFDKDESNTLNQSEMTAALASLGIVYSDEDMDLIYDQLMDDYGAVTFEAFINLLVDIMEDQTSPAQLRDAFRGIAADKPYVTELDLRVAHLPASAIEFLRQAMPSSSNDVGEPEYDYERWLDEVFEEDGR
;
A
#
# COMPACT_ATOMS: atom_id res chain seq x y z
N MET A 1 -7.62 66.19 46.30
CA MET A 1 -8.52 67.37 46.42
C MET A 1 -9.72 66.97 47.26
N ALA A 2 -9.97 67.77 48.29
CA ALA A 2 -10.87 67.49 49.39
C ALA A 2 -12.36 67.63 49.02
N SER A 3 -13.22 66.87 49.69
CA SER A 3 -14.56 67.30 50.05
C SER A 3 -14.91 66.74 51.43
N TYR A 4 -14.65 67.56 52.44
CA TYR A 4 -15.12 67.40 53.81
C TYR A 4 -16.59 67.83 53.86
N ALA A 5 -17.48 66.93 54.24
CA ALA A 5 -18.84 67.26 54.67
C ALA A 5 -19.04 66.78 56.11
N THR A 6 -18.69 67.66 57.05
CA THR A 6 -19.01 67.59 58.47
C THR A 6 -20.53 67.55 58.67
N ARG A 7 -21.09 66.41 59.10
CA ARG A 7 -22.42 66.34 59.72
C ARG A 7 -22.28 66.40 61.25
N ARG A 8 -23.10 67.25 61.86
CA ARG A 8 -23.17 67.59 63.29
C ARG A 8 -23.39 66.35 64.18
N PRO A 9 -22.90 66.33 65.43
CA PRO A 9 -23.27 65.32 66.41
C PRO A 9 -24.72 65.53 66.85
N MET A 10 -25.58 64.52 66.68
CA MET A 10 -26.88 64.44 67.35
C MET A 10 -26.63 64.23 68.85
N SER A 11 -27.16 65.13 69.67
CA SER A 11 -27.25 64.97 71.11
C SER A 11 -28.14 63.77 71.44
N TRP A 12 -27.57 62.71 72.00
CA TRP A 12 -28.34 61.66 72.66
C TRP A 12 -28.83 62.21 74.00
N GLY A 13 -30.14 62.38 74.15
CA GLY A 13 -30.75 62.59 75.46
C GLY A 13 -30.59 61.34 76.33
N PRO A 14 -30.45 61.46 77.67
CA PRO A 14 -30.36 60.31 78.56
C PRO A 14 -31.74 59.68 78.72
N GLY A 15 -32.07 58.73 77.84
CA GLY A 15 -33.32 57.99 77.83
C GLY A 15 -33.09 56.48 77.94
N LEU A 16 -33.10 55.98 79.18
CA LEU A 16 -33.52 54.63 79.59
C LEU A 16 -32.92 53.42 78.83
N LEU A 17 -31.69 53.06 79.17
CA LEU A 17 -31.33 51.64 79.32
C LEU A 17 -31.41 51.31 80.81
N SER A 18 -32.56 50.82 81.24
CA SER A 18 -32.66 50.16 82.54
C SER A 18 -31.78 48.91 82.49
N PRO A 19 -30.85 48.68 83.44
CA PRO A 19 -30.18 47.40 83.53
C PRO A 19 -31.24 46.31 83.70
N LEU A 20 -31.13 45.23 82.91
CA LEU A 20 -32.00 44.06 83.01
C LEU A 20 -32.07 43.61 84.48
N SER A 21 -33.28 43.39 84.99
CA SER A 21 -33.47 42.90 86.36
C SER A 21 -32.81 41.53 86.53
N PRO A 22 -32.26 41.20 87.72
CA PRO A 22 -31.63 39.90 88.00
C PRO A 22 -32.51 38.70 87.62
N THR A 23 -33.82 38.83 87.80
CA THR A 23 -34.85 37.84 87.42
C THR A 23 -34.99 37.61 85.91
N THR A 24 -34.67 38.60 85.07
CA THR A 24 -34.70 38.48 83.60
C THR A 24 -33.43 37.84 83.07
N ILE A 25 -32.30 38.06 83.74
CA ILE A 25 -31.02 37.40 83.41
C ILE A 25 -31.10 35.92 83.80
N GLU A 26 -31.64 35.61 84.98
CA GLU A 26 -31.81 34.24 85.46
C GLU A 26 -32.77 33.41 84.58
N SER A 27 -33.82 34.02 84.03
CA SER A 27 -34.75 33.35 83.10
C SER A 27 -34.16 33.10 81.71
N LEU A 28 -33.33 34.02 81.20
CA LEU A 28 -32.61 33.85 79.93
C LEU A 28 -31.52 32.76 80.03
N GLU A 29 -30.77 32.75 81.14
CA GLU A 29 -29.78 31.70 81.39
C GLU A 29 -30.42 30.33 81.61
N SER A 30 -31.60 30.27 82.24
CA SER A 30 -32.36 29.01 82.39
C SER A 30 -32.79 28.46 81.02
N ARG A 31 -33.37 29.31 80.16
CA ARG A 31 -33.84 28.89 78.83
C ARG A 31 -32.69 28.44 77.92
N SER A 32 -31.53 29.12 77.98
CA SER A 32 -30.33 28.72 77.24
C SER A 32 -29.79 27.36 77.71
N ARG A 33 -29.82 27.09 79.03
CA ARG A 33 -29.45 25.79 79.60
C ARG A 33 -30.39 24.67 79.15
N ASP A 34 -31.70 24.91 79.11
CA ASP A 34 -32.70 23.92 78.69
C ASP A 34 -32.51 23.50 77.22
N VAL A 35 -32.29 24.47 76.33
CA VAL A 35 -32.00 24.21 74.90
C VAL A 35 -30.72 23.39 74.75
N GLN A 36 -29.68 23.73 75.51
CA GLN A 36 -28.41 23.03 75.49
C GLN A 36 -28.52 21.59 76.00
N GLU A 37 -29.24 21.36 77.11
CA GLU A 37 -29.52 20.02 77.62
C GLU A 37 -30.23 19.15 76.58
N ARG A 38 -31.30 19.66 75.96
CA ARG A 38 -32.03 18.92 74.92
C ARG A 38 -31.17 18.64 73.70
N THR A 39 -30.41 19.62 73.23
CA THR A 39 -29.54 19.49 72.04
C THR A 39 -28.44 18.46 72.28
N PHE A 40 -27.76 18.53 73.41
CA PHE A 40 -26.69 17.59 73.78
C PHE A 40 -27.23 16.19 74.03
N CYS A 41 -28.41 16.07 74.66
CA CYS A 41 -29.08 14.78 74.84
C CYS A 41 -29.43 14.15 73.49
N LYS A 42 -30.06 14.90 72.58
CA LYS A 42 -30.34 14.43 71.22
C LYS A 42 -29.06 14.00 70.51
N TRP A 43 -28.00 14.81 70.54
CA TRP A 43 -26.73 14.49 69.90
C TRP A 43 -26.11 13.20 70.46
N LEU A 44 -26.09 13.00 71.79
CA LEU A 44 -25.62 11.74 72.39
C LEU A 44 -26.50 10.55 71.97
N ASN A 45 -27.82 10.74 71.90
CA ASN A 45 -28.74 9.71 71.44
C ASN A 45 -28.47 9.30 69.99
N THR A 46 -28.09 10.21 69.10
CA THR A 46 -27.69 9.83 67.72
C THR A 46 -26.54 8.83 67.70
N LYS A 47 -25.62 8.90 68.68
CA LYS A 47 -24.50 7.96 68.81
C LYS A 47 -24.92 6.63 69.42
N LEU A 48 -25.78 6.67 70.44
CA LEU A 48 -26.33 5.49 71.09
C LEU A 48 -27.20 4.65 70.15
N GLU A 49 -28.16 5.29 69.48
CA GLU A 49 -29.12 4.63 68.61
C GLU A 49 -28.45 4.00 67.39
N ALA A 50 -27.47 4.69 66.79
CA ALA A 50 -26.65 4.15 65.70
C ALA A 50 -25.88 2.87 66.10
N ASN A 51 -25.65 2.65 67.40
CA ASN A 51 -24.96 1.48 67.95
C ASN A 51 -25.92 0.53 68.70
N GLY A 52 -27.24 0.64 68.48
CA GLY A 52 -28.24 -0.27 69.05
C GLY A 52 -28.50 -0.09 70.56
N HIS A 53 -28.07 1.04 71.14
CA HIS A 53 -28.34 1.35 72.53
C HIS A 53 -29.62 2.19 72.68
N PRO A 54 -30.43 1.95 73.74
CA PRO A 54 -31.64 2.75 73.97
C PRO A 54 -31.28 4.23 74.24
N PRO A 55 -32.10 5.19 73.77
CA PRO A 55 -31.85 6.62 73.98
C PRO A 55 -32.01 7.02 75.45
N MET A 56 -31.36 8.12 75.81
CA MET A 56 -31.49 8.80 77.10
C MET A 56 -32.64 9.78 77.08
N SER A 57 -33.31 9.92 78.22
CA SER A 57 -34.42 10.85 78.47
C SER A 57 -33.99 12.02 79.35
N SER A 58 -32.95 11.84 80.18
CA SER A 58 -32.42 12.87 81.05
C SER A 58 -30.92 12.66 81.26
N LEU A 59 -30.11 13.67 80.91
CA LEU A 59 -28.65 13.62 81.08
C LEU A 59 -28.26 13.34 82.53
N VAL A 60 -28.94 13.98 83.49
CA VAL A 60 -28.66 13.82 84.91
C VAL A 60 -28.92 12.39 85.38
N ARG A 61 -30.10 11.81 85.04
CA ARG A 61 -30.47 10.47 85.53
C ARG A 61 -29.66 9.39 84.82
N ASP A 62 -29.57 9.47 83.50
CA ASP A 62 -29.06 8.40 82.66
C ASP A 62 -27.53 8.33 82.64
N LEU A 63 -26.82 9.42 82.99
CA LEU A 63 -25.36 9.41 83.14
C LEU A 63 -24.90 9.13 84.59
N SER A 64 -25.77 9.27 85.58
CA SER A 64 -25.41 9.20 87.02
C SER A 64 -24.79 7.87 87.47
N ASP A 65 -25.01 6.80 86.71
CA ASP A 65 -24.50 5.46 87.02
C ASP A 65 -23.21 5.09 86.26
N GLY A 66 -22.78 5.97 85.35
CA GLY A 66 -21.58 5.84 84.53
C GLY A 66 -21.67 4.82 83.38
N VAL A 67 -22.73 4.01 83.28
CA VAL A 67 -22.84 2.97 82.24
C VAL A 67 -23.00 3.59 80.86
N ARG A 68 -23.90 4.56 80.72
CA ARG A 68 -24.12 5.29 79.46
C ARG A 68 -22.90 6.10 79.05
N LEU A 69 -22.24 6.71 80.02
CA LEU A 69 -21.03 7.49 79.77
C LEU A 69 -19.90 6.60 79.22
N ILE A 70 -19.69 5.40 79.78
CA ILE A 70 -18.74 4.43 79.23
C ILE A 70 -19.13 4.02 77.82
N GLN A 71 -20.38 3.65 77.56
CA GLN A 71 -20.85 3.25 76.22
C GLN A 71 -20.60 4.34 75.18
N LEU A 72 -20.91 5.60 75.52
CA LEU A 72 -20.62 6.76 74.68
C LEU A 72 -19.11 6.90 74.42
N MET A 73 -18.27 6.69 75.43
CA MET A 73 -16.81 6.76 75.25
C MET A 73 -16.27 5.63 74.38
N GLU A 74 -16.82 4.43 74.50
CA GLU A 74 -16.48 3.31 73.61
C GLU A 74 -16.85 3.63 72.16
N ILE A 75 -18.06 4.18 71.93
CA ILE A 75 -18.55 4.57 70.60
C ILE A 75 -17.70 5.70 69.99
N MET A 76 -17.47 6.77 70.74
CA MET A 76 -16.74 7.95 70.25
C MET A 76 -15.24 7.71 70.12
N GLY A 77 -14.71 6.79 70.91
CA GLY A 77 -13.31 6.42 70.94
C GLY A 77 -12.94 5.25 70.02
N ASP A 78 -13.93 4.55 69.47
CA ASP A 78 -13.80 3.29 68.72
C ASP A 78 -12.88 2.27 69.42
N THR A 79 -13.06 2.12 70.73
CA THR A 79 -12.25 1.21 71.55
C THR A 79 -13.04 0.75 72.77
N SER A 80 -12.89 -0.51 73.15
CA SER A 80 -13.50 -0.98 74.40
C SER A 80 -12.74 -0.41 75.61
N LEU A 81 -13.47 0.03 76.61
CA LEU A 81 -12.94 0.41 77.93
C LEU A 81 -12.76 -0.84 78.81
N GLY A 82 -13.09 -2.04 78.33
CA GLY A 82 -12.94 -3.30 79.07
C GLY A 82 -14.05 -3.49 80.11
N ARG A 83 -13.77 -4.27 81.17
CA ARG A 83 -14.81 -4.62 82.17
C ARG A 83 -15.20 -3.42 83.03
N TYR A 84 -16.50 -3.19 83.20
CA TYR A 84 -17.10 -2.20 84.09
C TYR A 84 -18.39 -2.73 84.73
N ASN A 85 -18.94 -2.03 85.72
CA ASN A 85 -20.13 -2.45 86.44
C ASN A 85 -21.39 -2.19 85.59
N LYS A 86 -22.00 -3.24 85.02
CA LYS A 86 -23.18 -3.09 84.13
C LYS A 86 -24.47 -2.68 84.85
N ASN A 87 -24.60 -3.03 86.14
CA ASN A 87 -25.78 -2.72 86.98
C ASN A 87 -25.31 -2.17 88.34
N PRO A 88 -24.70 -0.97 88.39
CA PRO A 88 -24.09 -0.44 89.61
C PRO A 88 -25.18 0.04 90.59
N LYS A 89 -25.26 -0.61 91.75
CA LYS A 89 -26.22 -0.24 92.82
C LYS A 89 -25.58 0.65 93.88
N MET A 90 -24.31 0.40 94.19
CA MET A 90 -23.57 1.15 95.21
C MET A 90 -22.97 2.42 94.59
N ARG A 91 -22.97 3.54 95.34
CA ARG A 91 -22.34 4.80 94.91
C ARG A 91 -20.88 4.60 94.47
N VAL A 92 -20.14 3.72 95.15
CA VAL A 92 -18.76 3.37 94.80
C VAL A 92 -18.66 2.73 93.40
N GLN A 93 -19.56 1.81 93.06
CA GLN A 93 -19.59 1.18 91.72
C GLN A 93 -19.92 2.19 90.62
N LYS A 94 -20.81 3.16 90.90
CA LYS A 94 -21.11 4.27 89.98
C LYS A 94 -19.88 5.17 89.79
N ALA A 95 -19.20 5.52 90.88
CA ALA A 95 -17.97 6.31 90.83
C ALA A 95 -16.83 5.61 90.07
N GLU A 96 -16.65 4.30 90.23
CA GLU A 96 -15.70 3.52 89.43
C GLU A 96 -16.01 3.59 87.93
N ASN A 97 -17.27 3.44 87.54
CA ASN A 97 -17.67 3.56 86.13
C ASN A 97 -17.43 4.97 85.59
N VAL A 98 -17.86 6.00 86.33
CA VAL A 98 -17.70 7.40 85.89
C VAL A 98 -16.22 7.76 85.80
N ASN A 99 -15.40 7.43 86.81
CA ASN A 99 -13.95 7.67 86.78
C ASN A 99 -13.31 7.03 85.55
N LYS A 100 -13.67 5.79 85.26
CA LYS A 100 -13.15 5.07 84.10
C LYS A 100 -13.45 5.79 82.78
N ALA A 101 -14.64 6.38 82.64
CA ALA A 101 -14.96 7.20 81.48
C ALA A 101 -14.21 8.55 81.50
N LEU A 102 -14.09 9.24 82.64
CA LEU A 102 -13.35 10.51 82.75
C LEU A 102 -11.85 10.35 82.47
N GLU A 103 -11.24 9.26 82.93
CA GLU A 103 -9.85 8.89 82.62
C GLU A 103 -9.67 8.68 81.12
N PHE A 104 -10.61 8.01 80.46
CA PHE A 104 -10.60 7.84 79.02
C PHE A 104 -10.67 9.18 78.28
N ILE A 105 -11.58 10.07 78.69
CA ILE A 105 -11.71 11.43 78.12
C ILE A 105 -10.39 12.20 78.26
N THR A 106 -9.77 12.14 79.44
CA THR A 106 -8.50 12.80 79.71
C THR A 106 -7.37 12.21 78.87
N SER A 107 -7.34 10.89 78.69
CA SER A 107 -6.34 10.20 77.85
C SER A 107 -6.41 10.60 76.37
N ARG A 108 -7.57 11.04 75.88
CA ARG A 108 -7.79 11.52 74.50
C ARG A 108 -7.49 13.02 74.32
N GLY A 109 -6.86 13.64 75.32
CA GLY A 109 -6.36 15.01 75.27
C GLY A 109 -7.37 16.08 75.69
N VAL A 110 -8.50 15.70 76.28
CA VAL A 110 -9.51 16.64 76.79
C VAL A 110 -9.18 17.04 78.23
N LYS A 111 -9.09 18.34 78.50
CA LYS A 111 -8.84 18.86 79.85
C LYS A 111 -10.15 19.03 80.61
N LEU A 112 -10.41 18.16 81.57
CA LEU A 112 -11.55 18.26 82.49
C LEU A 112 -11.16 19.11 83.72
N THR A 113 -11.36 20.41 83.65
CA THR A 113 -11.12 21.31 84.80
C THR A 113 -12.35 21.34 85.70
N ASN A 114 -12.18 20.97 86.98
CA ASN A 114 -13.24 20.99 88.01
C ASN A 114 -14.44 20.08 87.71
N ILE A 115 -14.21 18.89 87.13
CA ILE A 115 -15.25 17.86 86.92
C ILE A 115 -14.76 16.56 87.54
N GLY A 116 -15.38 16.14 88.65
CA GLY A 116 -15.14 14.87 89.31
C GLY A 116 -16.27 13.86 89.08
N PRO A 117 -16.08 12.59 89.47
CA PRO A 117 -17.12 11.57 89.40
C PRO A 117 -18.36 11.91 90.25
N GLU A 118 -18.17 12.60 91.38
CA GLU A 118 -19.23 13.07 92.27
C GLU A 118 -20.19 14.03 91.57
N ASP A 119 -19.68 14.92 90.72
CA ASP A 119 -20.50 15.91 90.01
C ASP A 119 -21.48 15.26 89.04
N ILE A 120 -21.09 14.12 88.46
CA ILE A 120 -21.93 13.37 87.52
C ILE A 120 -22.93 12.50 88.28
N ILE A 121 -22.51 11.84 89.36
CA ILE A 121 -23.39 10.98 90.17
C ILE A 121 -24.46 11.81 90.88
N ASP A 122 -24.09 13.00 91.39
CA ASP A 122 -25.00 13.90 92.10
C ASP A 122 -25.83 14.77 91.17
N GLY A 123 -25.59 14.70 89.86
CA GLY A 123 -26.44 15.35 88.86
C GLY A 123 -26.21 16.84 88.71
N ASN A 124 -24.96 17.31 88.82
CA ASN A 124 -24.60 18.69 88.56
C ASN A 124 -24.70 19.00 87.06
N LEU A 125 -25.90 19.38 86.62
CA LEU A 125 -26.23 19.59 85.20
C LEU A 125 -25.24 20.56 84.52
N LYS A 126 -24.81 21.64 85.18
CA LYS A 126 -23.86 22.60 84.61
C LYS A 126 -22.53 21.95 84.25
N LEU A 127 -22.00 21.09 85.12
CA LEU A 127 -20.74 20.38 84.88
C LEU A 127 -20.92 19.22 83.88
N ILE A 128 -22.07 18.55 83.89
CA ILE A 128 -22.42 17.53 82.90
C ILE A 128 -22.49 18.14 81.48
N LEU A 129 -23.18 19.28 81.31
CA LEU A 129 -23.22 19.99 80.03
C LEU A 129 -21.83 20.49 79.61
N GLY A 130 -21.04 20.98 80.56
CA GLY A 130 -19.64 21.35 80.33
C GLY A 130 -18.79 20.19 79.80
N MET A 131 -18.91 19.02 80.42
CA MET A 131 -18.24 17.80 79.97
C MET A 131 -18.69 17.41 78.56
N ILE A 132 -20.00 17.33 78.31
CA ILE A 132 -20.53 16.92 77.00
C ILE A 132 -20.10 17.89 75.90
N TRP A 133 -20.08 19.21 76.19
CA TRP A 133 -19.54 20.20 75.27
C TRP A 133 -18.08 19.91 74.91
N THR A 134 -17.23 19.58 75.89
CA THR A 134 -15.83 19.24 75.59
C THR A 134 -15.70 17.99 74.71
N LEU A 135 -16.63 17.04 74.84
CA LEU A 135 -16.69 15.86 73.97
C LEU A 135 -17.12 16.21 72.54
N ILE A 136 -18.19 17.00 72.38
CA ILE A 136 -18.63 17.49 71.07
C ILE A 136 -17.50 18.26 70.39
N LEU A 137 -16.89 19.21 71.11
CA LEU A 137 -15.78 19.99 70.60
C LEU A 137 -14.63 19.08 70.15
N ARG A 138 -14.24 18.08 70.94
CA ARG A 138 -13.09 17.21 70.64
C ARG A 138 -13.36 16.19 69.53
N PHE A 139 -14.51 15.55 69.53
CA PHE A 139 -14.81 14.38 68.68
C PHE A 139 -15.71 14.72 67.48
N THR A 140 -16.21 15.95 67.39
CA THR A 140 -17.03 16.38 66.25
C THR A 140 -16.49 17.65 65.60
N ILE A 141 -16.03 18.63 66.38
CA ILE A 141 -15.65 19.93 65.79
C ILE A 141 -14.13 20.04 65.57
N ALA A 142 -13.32 19.44 66.43
CA ALA A 142 -11.85 19.61 66.42
C ALA A 142 -11.21 19.26 65.07
N ASP A 143 -11.73 18.23 64.39
CA ASP A 143 -11.19 17.73 63.13
C ASP A 143 -11.60 18.60 61.91
N ILE A 144 -12.39 19.67 62.12
CA ILE A 144 -12.83 20.64 61.10
C ILE A 144 -11.79 21.76 60.89
N SER A 145 -10.64 21.70 61.56
CA SER A 145 -9.59 22.74 61.45
C SER A 145 -9.06 22.88 60.02
N GLU A 146 -9.33 24.03 59.41
CA GLU A 146 -8.68 24.49 58.17
C GLU A 146 -7.59 25.52 58.51
N GLU A 147 -6.47 25.49 57.78
CA GLU A 147 -5.46 26.56 57.75
C GLU A 147 -4.84 26.95 59.11
N GLY A 148 -4.79 26.03 60.08
CA GLY A 148 -4.20 26.27 61.41
C GLY A 148 -5.09 27.09 62.35
N LEU A 149 -6.35 27.34 61.98
CA LEU A 149 -7.35 27.99 62.82
C LEU A 149 -7.88 27.06 63.91
N SER A 150 -8.44 27.64 64.97
CA SER A 150 -9.18 26.84 65.95
C SER A 150 -10.38 26.15 65.30
N ALA A 151 -10.81 25.02 65.86
CA ALA A 151 -11.94 24.24 65.37
C ALA A 151 -13.23 25.06 65.12
N LYS A 152 -13.50 26.02 66.00
CA LYS A 152 -14.62 26.95 65.89
C LYS A 152 -14.46 27.91 64.71
N GLU A 153 -13.29 28.49 64.56
CA GLU A 153 -12.98 29.44 63.49
C GLU A 153 -12.95 28.73 62.13
N GLY A 154 -12.45 27.50 62.06
CA GLY A 154 -12.49 26.67 60.85
C GLY A 154 -13.93 26.37 60.41
N LEU A 155 -14.80 25.96 61.34
CA LEU A 155 -16.22 25.75 61.03
C LEU A 155 -16.92 27.05 60.58
N LEU A 156 -16.62 28.18 61.22
CA LEU A 156 -17.19 29.48 60.84
C LEU A 156 -16.73 29.90 59.44
N LEU A 157 -15.43 29.75 59.15
CA LEU A 157 -14.85 30.06 57.85
C LEU A 157 -15.46 29.17 56.75
N TRP A 158 -15.67 27.88 57.03
CA TRP A 158 -16.37 26.98 56.11
C TRP A 158 -17.79 27.49 55.81
N CYS A 159 -18.57 27.85 56.84
CA CYS A 159 -19.90 28.41 56.64
C CYS A 159 -19.85 29.67 55.77
N GLN A 160 -18.96 30.62 56.09
CA GLN A 160 -18.77 31.86 55.35
C GLN A 160 -18.41 31.61 53.87
N ARG A 161 -17.48 30.69 53.60
CA ARG A 161 -17.08 30.34 52.23
C ARG A 161 -18.25 29.76 51.43
N LYS A 162 -19.02 28.86 52.04
CA LYS A 162 -20.16 28.20 51.38
C LYS A 162 -21.37 29.13 51.20
N THR A 163 -21.56 30.10 52.09
CA THR A 163 -22.68 31.06 51.98
C THR A 163 -22.30 32.39 51.31
N ALA A 164 -21.02 32.64 51.00
CA ALA A 164 -20.56 33.88 50.35
C ALA A 164 -21.32 34.27 49.06
N PRO A 165 -21.79 33.33 48.21
CA PRO A 165 -22.57 33.69 47.01
C PRO A 165 -23.97 34.27 47.28
N TYR A 166 -24.51 34.13 48.50
CA TYR A 166 -25.89 34.48 48.83
C TYR A 166 -25.95 35.86 49.47
N LYS A 167 -26.57 36.82 48.78
CA LYS A 167 -26.56 38.24 49.17
C LYS A 167 -27.26 38.52 50.50
N GLU A 168 -28.28 37.74 50.82
CA GLU A 168 -29.10 37.89 52.03
C GLU A 168 -28.44 37.24 53.25
N VAL A 169 -27.35 36.48 53.07
CA VAL A 169 -26.72 35.71 54.14
C VAL A 169 -25.35 36.29 54.47
N ASN A 170 -25.15 36.63 55.74
CA ASN A 170 -23.87 37.07 56.25
C ASN A 170 -23.55 36.37 57.58
N VAL A 171 -22.84 35.24 57.51
CA VAL A 171 -22.51 34.44 58.70
C VAL A 171 -21.32 35.04 59.45
N GLN A 172 -21.53 35.52 60.67
CA GLN A 172 -20.50 36.16 61.50
C GLN A 172 -20.30 35.47 62.86
N ASP A 173 -21.29 34.69 63.29
CA ASP A 173 -21.30 33.99 64.58
C ASP A 173 -22.06 32.67 64.50
N PHE A 174 -22.07 31.90 65.59
CA PHE A 174 -22.98 30.77 65.77
C PHE A 174 -24.15 31.15 66.70
N SER A 175 -24.73 32.33 66.52
CA SER A 175 -25.92 32.74 67.27
C SER A 175 -26.89 33.49 66.37
N TYR A 176 -26.73 34.81 66.21
CA TYR A 176 -27.66 35.67 65.48
C TYR A 176 -27.74 35.40 63.99
N SER A 177 -26.62 35.04 63.39
CA SER A 177 -26.47 34.91 61.93
C SER A 177 -27.35 33.82 61.29
N TRP A 178 -28.02 33.03 62.11
CA TRP A 178 -28.79 31.84 61.71
C TRP A 178 -30.29 31.98 62.02
N THR A 179 -30.68 33.07 62.67
CA THR A 179 -32.02 33.25 63.27
C THR A 179 -33.16 33.44 62.26
N ASP A 180 -32.83 33.71 60.99
CA ASP A 180 -33.75 33.84 59.86
C ASP A 180 -33.89 32.54 59.04
N GLY A 181 -33.10 31.50 59.36
CA GLY A 181 -33.07 30.23 58.65
C GLY A 181 -32.40 30.28 57.26
N LEU A 182 -32.06 31.46 56.74
CA LEU A 182 -31.52 31.60 55.38
C LEU A 182 -30.13 31.01 55.26
N ALA A 183 -29.29 31.15 56.28
CA ALA A 183 -27.96 30.55 56.30
C ALA A 183 -28.01 29.00 56.22
N LEU A 184 -28.99 28.36 56.88
CA LEU A 184 -29.20 26.92 56.79
C LEU A 184 -29.65 26.49 55.39
N CYS A 185 -30.62 27.20 54.81
CA CYS A 185 -31.07 26.97 53.44
C CYS A 185 -29.94 27.16 52.42
N ALA A 186 -29.11 28.19 52.60
CA ALA A 186 -27.98 28.49 51.72
C ALA A 186 -26.90 27.39 51.78
N LEU A 187 -26.59 26.86 52.98
CA LEU A 187 -25.68 25.72 53.11
C LEU A 187 -26.18 24.49 52.37
N ILE A 188 -27.48 24.19 52.45
CA ILE A 188 -28.09 23.07 51.73
C ILE A 188 -28.03 23.32 50.23
N HIS A 189 -28.55 24.47 49.74
CA HIS A 189 -28.61 24.78 48.31
C HIS A 189 -27.20 24.84 47.67
N CYS A 190 -26.18 25.30 48.39
CA CYS A 190 -24.81 25.36 47.87
C CYS A 190 -24.24 23.97 47.53
N HIS A 191 -24.62 22.93 48.27
CA HIS A 191 -24.13 21.56 48.05
C HIS A 191 -25.14 20.71 47.26
N ARG A 192 -26.43 20.95 47.46
CA ARG A 192 -27.56 20.21 46.89
C ARG A 192 -28.64 21.17 46.44
N PRO A 193 -28.43 21.88 45.31
CA PRO A 193 -29.38 22.87 44.80
C PRO A 193 -30.72 22.25 44.39
N ASP A 194 -30.74 20.94 44.15
CA ASP A 194 -31.93 20.18 43.83
C ASP A 194 -32.95 20.06 44.99
N LEU A 195 -32.50 20.25 46.23
CA LEU A 195 -33.34 20.03 47.42
C LEU A 195 -34.10 21.28 47.88
N ILE A 196 -33.60 22.49 47.59
CA ILE A 196 -34.21 23.75 48.02
C ILE A 196 -34.07 24.76 46.88
N ASP A 197 -35.19 25.29 46.38
CA ASP A 197 -35.16 26.44 45.46
C ASP A 197 -34.96 27.72 46.27
N TYR A 198 -33.70 28.12 46.46
CA TYR A 198 -33.35 29.23 47.36
C TYR A 198 -33.97 30.55 46.90
N ASP A 199 -34.01 30.84 45.60
CA ASP A 199 -34.47 32.13 45.07
C ASP A 199 -35.99 32.33 45.25
N LYS A 200 -36.76 31.24 45.35
CA LYS A 200 -38.21 31.30 45.60
C LYS A 200 -38.60 31.40 47.08
N LEU A 201 -37.64 31.28 48.01
CA LEU A 201 -37.93 31.39 49.44
C LEU A 201 -38.39 32.80 49.80
N ASP A 202 -39.42 32.89 50.64
CA ASP A 202 -39.76 34.14 51.30
C ASP A 202 -38.69 34.48 52.34
N LYS A 203 -37.86 35.48 52.03
CA LYS A 203 -36.74 35.89 52.88
C LYS A 203 -37.18 36.48 54.23
N ALA A 204 -38.45 36.86 54.37
CA ALA A 204 -39.01 37.35 55.63
C ALA A 204 -39.55 36.21 56.52
N ASP A 205 -39.87 35.03 55.97
CA ASP A 205 -40.44 33.91 56.71
C ASP A 205 -39.37 33.08 57.44
N ARG A 206 -38.88 33.62 58.56
CA ARG A 206 -37.85 32.96 59.39
C ARG A 206 -38.23 31.56 59.87
N HIS A 207 -39.50 31.34 60.22
CA HIS A 207 -39.97 30.07 60.77
C HIS A 207 -40.13 29.03 59.66
N GLY A 208 -40.68 29.44 58.51
CA GLY A 208 -40.80 28.59 57.34
C GLY A 208 -39.44 28.15 56.81
N ASN A 209 -38.50 29.09 56.64
CA ASN A 209 -37.16 28.80 56.14
C ASN A 209 -36.41 27.83 57.06
N THR A 210 -36.43 28.08 58.38
CA THR A 210 -35.77 27.19 59.35
C THR A 210 -36.41 25.80 59.37
N ARG A 211 -37.75 25.72 59.34
CA ARG A 211 -38.47 24.43 59.31
C ARG A 211 -38.13 23.63 58.06
N LEU A 212 -38.11 24.29 56.90
CA LEU A 212 -37.76 23.66 55.63
C LEU A 212 -36.33 23.11 55.68
N ALA A 213 -35.36 23.92 56.15
CA ALA A 213 -33.97 23.48 56.24
C ALA A 213 -33.78 22.28 57.17
N PHE A 214 -34.49 22.24 58.31
CA PHE A 214 -34.43 21.11 59.23
C PHE A 214 -35.05 19.85 58.62
N GLN A 215 -36.24 19.98 58.00
CA GLN A 215 -36.91 18.86 57.36
C GLN A 215 -36.06 18.25 56.24
N VAL A 216 -35.54 19.08 55.34
CA VAL A 216 -34.69 18.62 54.24
C VAL A 216 -33.41 17.96 54.75
N ALA A 217 -32.82 18.51 55.81
CA ALA A 217 -31.61 17.95 56.40
C ALA A 217 -31.84 16.57 57.02
N GLU A 218 -32.97 16.36 57.70
CA GLU A 218 -33.31 15.06 58.28
C GLU A 218 -33.71 14.03 57.22
N GLU A 219 -34.64 14.38 56.33
CA GLU A 219 -35.23 13.45 55.35
C GLU A 219 -34.27 13.07 54.21
N HIS A 220 -33.43 14.02 53.75
CA HIS A 220 -32.61 13.82 52.54
C HIS A 220 -31.11 13.78 52.81
N LEU A 221 -30.63 14.38 53.91
CA LEU A 221 -29.20 14.45 54.23
C LEU A 221 -28.81 13.56 55.42
N GLY A 222 -29.79 12.96 56.12
CA GLY A 222 -29.56 12.13 57.30
C GLY A 222 -28.98 12.90 58.49
N ILE A 223 -29.15 14.23 58.53
CA ILE A 223 -28.70 15.08 59.63
C ILE A 223 -29.85 15.16 60.65
N PRO A 224 -29.71 14.55 61.84
CA PRO A 224 -30.80 14.46 62.80
C PRO A 224 -31.14 15.82 63.39
N GLN A 225 -32.42 16.16 63.51
CA GLN A 225 -32.86 17.47 63.98
C GLN A 225 -32.56 17.69 65.48
N LEU A 226 -31.42 18.32 65.78
CA LEU A 226 -30.99 18.58 67.16
C LEU A 226 -31.71 19.79 67.80
N LEU A 227 -32.10 20.77 67.01
CA LEU A 227 -32.72 22.03 67.45
C LEU A 227 -34.20 22.11 67.05
N GLU A 228 -35.02 22.78 67.85
CA GLU A 228 -36.38 23.15 67.45
C GLU A 228 -36.38 24.52 66.76
N VAL A 229 -37.35 24.79 65.88
CA VAL A 229 -37.46 26.08 65.18
C VAL A 229 -37.53 27.24 66.18
N ALA A 230 -38.25 27.05 67.29
CA ALA A 230 -38.37 28.05 68.34
C ALA A 230 -37.05 28.35 69.07
N ASP A 231 -36.10 27.40 69.11
CA ASP A 231 -34.81 27.58 69.77
C ASP A 231 -33.91 28.58 69.03
N LEU A 232 -34.17 28.74 67.74
CA LEU A 232 -33.41 29.62 66.85
C LEU A 232 -34.18 30.90 66.52
N CYS A 233 -35.50 30.80 66.27
CA CYS A 233 -36.30 31.95 65.88
C CYS A 233 -36.84 32.75 67.08
N ASP A 234 -37.28 32.10 68.16
CA ASP A 234 -38.01 32.79 69.26
C ASP A 234 -37.09 33.22 70.42
N VAL A 235 -35.77 33.16 70.21
CA VAL A 235 -34.76 33.49 71.22
C VAL A 235 -33.95 34.68 70.73
N GLN A 236 -33.78 35.68 71.60
CA GLN A 236 -32.97 36.86 71.28
C GLN A 236 -31.48 36.51 71.13
N HIS A 237 -30.97 35.55 71.89
CA HIS A 237 -29.60 35.06 71.82
C HIS A 237 -29.58 33.53 71.80
N PRO A 238 -29.64 32.89 70.63
CA PRO A 238 -29.53 31.43 70.52
C PRO A 238 -28.23 30.90 71.14
N ASP A 239 -28.29 29.71 71.77
CA ASP A 239 -27.14 29.09 72.42
C ASP A 239 -26.06 28.68 71.40
N GLU A 240 -24.88 29.28 71.52
CA GLU A 240 -23.79 29.12 70.56
C GLU A 240 -23.34 27.67 70.42
N ARG A 241 -23.24 26.97 71.55
CA ARG A 241 -22.76 25.59 71.60
C ARG A 241 -23.73 24.62 70.95
N SER A 242 -25.02 24.81 71.20
CA SER A 242 -26.09 24.03 70.59
C SER A 242 -26.10 24.20 69.07
N LEU A 243 -25.95 25.43 68.58
CA LEU A 243 -25.90 25.71 67.15
C LEU A 243 -24.64 25.16 66.49
N MET A 244 -23.46 25.36 67.09
CA MET A 244 -22.21 24.77 66.60
C MET A 244 -22.30 23.24 66.47
N THR A 245 -22.92 22.59 67.45
CA THR A 245 -23.12 21.12 67.44
C THR A 245 -23.93 20.70 66.22
N TYR A 246 -25.00 21.45 65.90
CA TYR A 246 -25.86 21.15 64.78
C TYR A 246 -25.20 21.45 63.42
N ILE A 247 -24.55 22.61 63.29
CA ILE A 247 -23.84 23.00 62.06
C ILE A 247 -22.66 22.07 61.76
N ALA A 248 -21.97 21.56 62.78
CA ALA A 248 -20.95 20.54 62.58
C ALA A 248 -21.52 19.25 61.95
N GLY A 249 -22.79 18.91 62.21
CA GLY A 249 -23.50 17.84 61.53
C GLY A 249 -23.62 18.06 60.01
N TYR A 250 -23.94 19.29 59.59
CA TYR A 250 -23.94 19.67 58.17
C TYR A 250 -22.55 19.57 57.55
N PHE A 251 -21.51 20.05 58.24
CA PHE A 251 -20.14 19.96 57.76
C PHE A 251 -19.75 18.50 57.47
N HIS A 252 -19.98 17.59 58.41
CA HIS A 252 -19.62 16.18 58.26
C HIS A 252 -20.40 15.50 57.13
N ALA A 253 -21.70 15.76 57.04
CA ALA A 253 -22.53 15.21 55.98
C ALA A 253 -22.01 15.64 54.59
N PHE A 254 -21.78 16.93 54.38
CA PHE A 254 -21.31 17.43 53.09
C PHE A 254 -19.85 17.08 52.78
N SER A 255 -18.95 17.09 53.78
CA SER A 255 -17.56 16.69 53.59
C SER A 255 -17.45 15.21 53.19
N SER A 256 -18.24 14.33 53.82
CA SER A 256 -18.31 12.91 53.46
C SER A 256 -18.81 12.70 52.01
N MET A 257 -19.81 13.48 51.58
CA MET A 257 -20.31 13.45 50.21
C MET A 257 -19.23 13.89 49.20
N GLU A 258 -18.58 15.03 49.41
CA GLU A 258 -17.50 15.53 48.53
C GLU A 258 -16.31 14.55 48.44
N GLN A 259 -15.94 13.91 49.56
CA GLN A 259 -14.90 12.88 49.58
C GLN A 259 -15.30 11.66 48.74
N THR A 260 -16.54 11.20 48.87
CA THR A 260 -17.07 10.06 48.11
C THR A 260 -17.07 10.36 46.61
N GLU A 261 -17.49 11.55 46.19
CA GLU A 261 -17.43 11.98 44.80
C GLU A 261 -15.99 12.06 44.27
N THR A 262 -15.07 12.61 45.06
CA THR A 262 -13.65 12.72 44.68
C THR A 262 -13.02 11.34 44.49
N VAL A 263 -13.29 10.40 45.38
CA VAL A 263 -12.83 9.01 45.26
C VAL A 263 -13.44 8.36 44.02
N SER A 264 -14.74 8.52 43.80
CA SER A 264 -15.46 7.98 42.64
C SER A 264 -14.86 8.50 41.33
N ARG A 265 -14.60 9.80 41.22
CA ARG A 265 -13.99 10.42 40.05
C ARG A 265 -12.55 9.95 39.81
N ARG A 266 -11.79 9.64 40.86
CA ARG A 266 -10.44 9.06 40.73
C ARG A 266 -10.51 7.64 40.15
N VAL A 267 -11.46 6.84 40.62
CA VAL A 267 -11.70 5.48 40.11
C VAL A 267 -12.17 5.52 38.65
N GLU A 268 -13.10 6.41 38.33
CA GLU A 268 -13.59 6.62 36.96
C GLU A 268 -12.44 6.96 35.99
N LYS A 269 -11.62 7.98 36.32
CA LYS A 269 -10.45 8.36 35.50
C LYS A 269 -9.45 7.22 35.33
N PHE A 270 -9.25 6.42 36.38
CA PHE A 270 -8.37 5.25 36.29
C PHE A 270 -8.96 4.15 35.38
N ALA A 271 -10.26 3.91 35.47
CA ALA A 271 -10.96 2.96 34.61
C ALA A 271 -10.90 3.39 33.14
N GLU A 272 -11.14 4.67 32.84
CA GLU A 272 -11.00 5.24 31.48
C GLU A 272 -9.57 5.07 30.93
N LEU A 273 -8.56 5.34 31.77
CA LEU A 273 -7.16 5.14 31.41
C LEU A 273 -6.88 3.68 31.04
N MET A 274 -7.30 2.74 31.91
CA MET A 274 -7.10 1.31 31.71
C MET A 274 -7.86 0.78 30.49
N GLN A 275 -9.09 1.23 30.26
CA GLN A 275 -9.87 0.88 29.07
C GLN A 275 -9.18 1.37 27.79
N SER A 276 -8.65 2.59 27.79
CA SER A 276 -7.88 3.12 26.67
C SER A 276 -6.62 2.29 26.40
N VAL A 277 -5.86 1.94 27.44
CA VAL A 277 -4.67 1.07 27.32
C VAL A 277 -5.04 -0.30 26.76
N TRP A 278 -6.07 -0.94 27.31
CA TRP A 278 -6.57 -2.24 26.87
C TRP A 278 -7.00 -2.23 25.40
N THR A 279 -7.69 -1.18 24.97
CA THR A 279 -8.09 -1.00 23.57
C THR A 279 -6.88 -0.89 22.64
N SER A 280 -5.85 -0.11 23.02
CA SER A 280 -4.61 0.01 22.24
C SER A 280 -3.79 -1.29 22.21
N GLN A 281 -3.76 -2.06 23.30
CA GLN A 281 -3.10 -3.37 23.35
C GLN A 281 -3.77 -4.37 22.41
N ASN A 282 -5.11 -4.46 22.44
CA ASN A 282 -5.85 -5.35 21.55
C ASN A 282 -5.72 -4.94 20.08
N ASP A 283 -5.74 -3.63 19.79
CA ASP A 283 -5.52 -3.14 18.44
C ASP A 283 -4.12 -3.52 17.92
N TYR A 284 -3.09 -3.33 18.75
CA TYR A 284 -1.73 -3.77 18.45
C TYR A 284 -1.68 -5.27 18.12
N GLU A 285 -2.19 -6.13 19.01
CA GLU A 285 -2.14 -7.57 18.81
C GLU A 285 -2.92 -8.04 17.58
N ARG A 286 -4.08 -7.44 17.31
CA ARG A 286 -4.87 -7.74 16.10
C ARG A 286 -4.09 -7.38 14.84
N ARG A 287 -3.56 -6.15 14.78
CA ARG A 287 -2.83 -5.63 13.62
C ARG A 287 -1.53 -6.41 13.36
N VAL A 288 -0.77 -6.71 14.41
CA VAL A 288 0.45 -7.53 14.31
C VAL A 288 0.14 -8.94 13.82
N ARG A 289 -0.90 -9.59 14.35
CA ARG A 289 -1.29 -10.93 13.93
C ARG A 289 -1.69 -10.99 12.45
N GLU A 290 -2.46 -10.00 11.99
CA GLU A 290 -2.85 -9.87 10.58
C GLU A 290 -1.64 -9.66 9.68
N LEU A 291 -0.73 -8.77 10.09
CA LEU A 291 0.48 -8.46 9.34
C LEU A 291 1.39 -9.69 9.23
N LEU A 292 1.67 -10.37 10.35
CA LEU A 292 2.48 -11.59 10.36
C LEU A 292 1.89 -12.70 9.49
N ARG A 293 0.57 -12.91 9.57
CA ARG A 293 -0.14 -13.88 8.71
C ARG A 293 0.03 -13.53 7.23
N SER A 294 -0.22 -12.27 6.87
CA SER A 294 -0.11 -11.78 5.50
C SER A 294 1.30 -11.97 4.92
N MET A 295 2.34 -11.70 5.72
CA MET A 295 3.73 -11.93 5.33
C MET A 295 4.02 -13.43 5.12
N ALA A 296 3.53 -14.29 6.01
CA ALA A 296 3.71 -15.73 5.91
C ALA A 296 3.01 -16.31 4.66
N GLU A 297 1.75 -15.94 4.43
CA GLU A 297 0.97 -16.38 3.25
C GLU A 297 1.65 -15.97 1.93
N MET A 298 2.17 -14.75 1.84
CA MET A 298 2.87 -14.29 0.64
C MET A 298 4.17 -15.06 0.38
N ARG A 299 4.90 -15.43 1.44
CA ARG A 299 6.09 -16.30 1.30
C ARG A 299 5.72 -17.67 0.75
N GLU A 300 4.64 -18.27 1.23
CA GLU A 300 4.13 -19.54 0.69
C GLU A 300 3.73 -19.41 -0.78
N VAL A 301 3.04 -18.34 -1.16
CA VAL A 301 2.69 -18.09 -2.57
C VAL A 301 3.92 -17.93 -3.45
N TRP A 302 4.99 -17.27 -2.98
CA TRP A 302 6.23 -17.15 -3.74
C TRP A 302 6.99 -18.47 -3.87
N ASN A 303 6.90 -19.34 -2.86
CA ASN A 303 7.53 -20.67 -2.87
C ASN A 303 6.76 -21.67 -3.73
N ALA A 304 5.42 -21.62 -3.73
CA ALA A 304 4.57 -22.58 -4.44
C ALA A 304 4.40 -22.29 -5.94
N LYS A 305 4.64 -21.06 -6.41
CA LYS A 305 4.49 -20.71 -7.83
C LYS A 305 5.66 -21.22 -8.67
N GLU A 306 5.41 -22.24 -9.46
CA GLU A 306 6.32 -22.73 -10.51
C GLU A 306 6.19 -21.91 -11.80
N PHE A 307 7.23 -21.98 -12.64
CA PHE A 307 7.23 -21.35 -13.96
C PHE A 307 6.71 -22.33 -15.00
N ALA A 308 5.93 -21.85 -15.96
CA ALA A 308 5.47 -22.65 -17.09
C ALA A 308 6.55 -22.85 -18.18
N GLY A 309 7.73 -22.26 -18.02
CA GLY A 309 8.84 -22.29 -18.99
C GLY A 309 8.66 -21.38 -20.21
N THR A 310 7.60 -20.58 -20.27
CA THR A 310 7.36 -19.64 -21.38
C THR A 310 7.80 -18.22 -21.01
N TYR A 311 8.28 -17.46 -22.00
CA TYR A 311 8.71 -16.07 -21.77
C TYR A 311 7.55 -15.19 -21.27
N ALA A 312 6.36 -15.35 -21.83
CA ALA A 312 5.17 -14.58 -21.44
C ALA A 312 4.80 -14.80 -19.96
N ASP A 313 4.85 -16.05 -19.48
CA ASP A 313 4.60 -16.40 -18.09
C ASP A 313 5.66 -15.78 -17.14
N ALA A 314 6.94 -15.89 -17.50
CA ALA A 314 8.02 -15.32 -16.70
C ALA A 314 7.94 -13.79 -16.60
N VAL A 315 7.55 -13.10 -17.68
CA VAL A 315 7.28 -11.65 -17.70
C VAL A 315 6.04 -11.31 -16.86
N GLN A 316 4.97 -12.10 -16.93
CA GLN A 316 3.78 -11.90 -16.08
C GLN A 316 4.11 -12.07 -14.59
N HIS A 317 4.96 -13.04 -14.25
CA HIS A 317 5.49 -13.24 -12.90
C HIS A 317 6.31 -12.02 -12.44
N SER A 318 7.15 -11.48 -13.31
CA SER A 318 7.91 -10.24 -13.04
C SER A 318 6.98 -9.04 -12.81
N ALA A 319 5.99 -8.83 -13.68
CA ALA A 319 5.03 -7.72 -13.58
C ALA A 319 4.20 -7.80 -12.28
N SER A 320 3.68 -9.00 -11.95
CA SER A 320 2.93 -9.23 -10.71
C SER A 320 3.79 -8.98 -9.47
N PHE A 321 5.05 -9.40 -9.50
CA PHE A 321 6.00 -9.16 -8.41
C PHE A 321 6.31 -7.67 -8.24
N GLN A 322 6.51 -6.92 -9.32
CA GLN A 322 6.68 -5.46 -9.26
C GLN A 322 5.43 -4.76 -8.75
N ASN A 323 4.24 -5.17 -9.18
CA ASN A 323 2.99 -4.60 -8.69
C ASN A 323 2.85 -4.79 -7.17
N HIS A 324 3.11 -5.99 -6.65
CA HIS A 324 3.12 -6.24 -5.21
C HIS A 324 4.10 -5.33 -4.46
N LYS A 325 5.31 -5.11 -5.00
CA LYS A 325 6.31 -4.19 -4.41
C LYS A 325 5.86 -2.74 -4.38
N GLN A 326 5.11 -2.30 -5.38
CA GLN A 326 4.63 -0.91 -5.49
C GLN A 326 3.34 -0.66 -4.72
N THR A 327 2.56 -1.70 -4.43
CA THR A 327 1.25 -1.60 -3.77
C THR A 327 1.30 -2.21 -2.36
N THR A 328 1.05 -3.51 -2.22
CA THR A 328 0.90 -4.23 -0.95
C THR A 328 2.13 -4.12 -0.04
N LYS A 329 3.34 -4.24 -0.58
CA LYS A 329 4.55 -4.13 0.26
C LYS A 329 4.66 -2.75 0.90
N ARG A 330 4.25 -1.68 0.20
CA ARG A 330 4.27 -0.31 0.76
C ARG A 330 3.30 -0.16 1.92
N SER A 331 2.09 -0.71 1.81
CA SER A 331 1.15 -0.69 2.93
C SER A 331 1.67 -1.47 4.14
N TRP A 332 2.36 -2.60 3.93
CA TRP A 332 3.00 -3.34 5.03
C TRP A 332 4.16 -2.61 5.67
N VAL A 333 4.96 -1.83 4.92
CA VAL A 333 6.01 -0.96 5.50
C VAL A 333 5.39 0.07 6.44
N THR A 334 4.32 0.75 6.00
CA THR A 334 3.60 1.72 6.82
C THR A 334 3.01 1.04 8.06
N GLU A 335 2.34 -0.09 7.87
CA GLU A 335 1.72 -0.85 8.97
C GLU A 335 2.75 -1.29 10.02
N LYS A 336 3.93 -1.76 9.58
CA LYS A 336 5.05 -2.12 10.47
C LYS A 336 5.52 -0.93 11.31
N GLN A 337 5.59 0.26 10.73
CA GLN A 337 5.95 1.49 11.46
C GLN A 337 4.85 1.89 12.45
N ASP A 338 3.59 1.81 12.03
CA ASP A 338 2.44 2.20 12.85
C ASP A 338 2.27 1.30 14.06
N VAL A 339 2.42 -0.03 13.92
CA VAL A 339 2.33 -0.96 15.06
C VAL A 339 3.51 -0.77 16.03
N ALA A 340 4.71 -0.48 15.53
CA ALA A 340 5.86 -0.15 16.37
C ALA A 340 5.62 1.15 17.18
N THR A 341 5.04 2.16 16.52
CA THR A 341 4.65 3.42 17.17
C THR A 341 3.56 3.21 18.21
N LEU A 342 2.54 2.40 17.89
CA LEU A 342 1.45 2.05 18.80
C LEU A 342 1.99 1.34 20.05
N PHE A 343 2.90 0.37 19.89
CA PHE A 343 3.57 -0.29 21.00
C PHE A 343 4.33 0.70 21.88
N GLY A 344 5.15 1.58 21.27
CA GLY A 344 5.88 2.63 21.99
C GLY A 344 4.97 3.59 22.76
N ASN A 345 3.82 3.95 22.18
CA ASN A 345 2.81 4.80 22.83
C ASN A 345 2.17 4.09 24.03
N VAL A 346 1.84 2.80 23.91
CA VAL A 346 1.31 1.99 25.03
C VAL A 346 2.34 1.92 26.15
N GLN A 347 3.61 1.64 25.85
CA GLN A 347 4.67 1.58 26.86
C GLN A 347 4.87 2.91 27.56
N THR A 348 4.94 4.01 26.80
CA THR A 348 5.09 5.36 27.35
C THR A 348 3.94 5.71 28.26
N LYS A 349 2.70 5.37 27.86
CA LYS A 349 1.50 5.60 28.65
C LYS A 349 1.56 4.83 29.97
N LEU A 350 1.87 3.53 29.94
CA LEU A 350 2.01 2.72 31.15
C LEU A 350 3.08 3.27 32.09
N LYS A 351 4.26 3.62 31.56
CA LYS A 351 5.37 4.17 32.34
C LYS A 351 5.03 5.53 32.97
N THR A 352 4.31 6.39 32.25
CA THR A 352 3.88 7.71 32.74
C THR A 352 3.03 7.60 34.01
N TYR A 353 2.22 6.55 34.11
CA TYR A 353 1.37 6.29 35.28
C TYR A 353 1.97 5.29 36.27
N GLY A 354 3.24 4.89 36.11
CA GLY A 354 3.90 3.92 37.00
C GLY A 354 3.28 2.51 36.95
N LEU A 355 2.62 2.16 35.86
CA LEU A 355 1.97 0.87 35.66
C LEU A 355 2.98 -0.17 35.14
N ARG A 356 2.62 -1.45 35.31
CA ARG A 356 3.42 -2.57 34.80
C ARG A 356 3.59 -2.46 33.29
N GLU A 357 4.80 -2.74 32.83
CA GLU A 357 5.16 -2.78 31.41
C GLU A 357 4.28 -3.78 30.64
N TYR A 358 3.87 -3.40 29.43
CA TYR A 358 3.10 -4.30 28.55
C TYR A 358 4.02 -5.35 27.95
N VAL A 359 3.62 -6.61 28.03
CA VAL A 359 4.29 -7.72 27.36
C VAL A 359 3.27 -8.36 26.41
N PRO A 360 3.48 -8.28 25.08
CA PRO A 360 2.61 -8.93 24.10
C PRO A 360 2.55 -10.44 24.27
N ALA A 361 1.51 -11.06 23.72
CA ALA A 361 1.45 -12.51 23.61
C ALA A 361 2.69 -13.07 22.84
N PRO A 362 3.14 -14.30 23.15
CA PRO A 362 4.29 -14.90 22.48
C PRO A 362 4.15 -14.88 20.95
N GLY A 363 5.19 -14.42 20.25
CA GLY A 363 5.19 -14.30 18.79
C GLY A 363 4.60 -12.99 18.24
N LEU A 364 4.12 -12.08 19.10
CA LEU A 364 3.59 -10.76 18.69
C LEU A 364 4.48 -9.60 19.17
N SER A 365 5.72 -9.86 19.56
CA SER A 365 6.63 -8.80 19.97
C SER A 365 7.11 -7.99 18.75
N PRO A 366 7.59 -6.74 18.95
CA PRO A 366 8.23 -5.99 17.86
C PRO A 366 9.40 -6.75 17.21
N ALA A 367 10.14 -7.54 17.99
CA ALA A 367 11.23 -8.36 17.49
C ALA A 367 10.74 -9.50 16.58
N ASP A 368 9.58 -10.09 16.87
CA ASP A 368 8.96 -11.12 16.02
C ASP A 368 8.53 -10.54 14.67
N VAL A 369 8.00 -9.31 14.67
CA VAL A 369 7.66 -8.59 13.44
C VAL A 369 8.91 -8.27 12.61
N ASP A 370 10.00 -7.85 13.26
CA ASP A 370 11.27 -7.61 12.58
C ASP A 370 11.87 -8.90 11.99
N ALA A 371 11.80 -10.02 12.73
CA ALA A 371 12.25 -11.32 12.25
C ALA A 371 11.45 -11.76 11.02
N ALA A 372 10.11 -11.76 11.10
CA ALA A 372 9.23 -12.11 9.98
C ALA A 372 9.44 -11.20 8.76
N TRP A 373 9.68 -9.91 8.98
CA TRP A 373 9.99 -8.97 7.91
C TRP A 373 11.32 -9.31 7.21
N ASN A 374 12.36 -9.65 7.96
CA ASN A 374 13.63 -10.05 7.38
C ASN A 374 13.52 -11.35 6.57
N GLU A 375 12.73 -12.32 7.05
CA GLU A 375 12.43 -13.54 6.31
C GLU A 375 11.68 -13.25 5.00
N LEU A 376 10.71 -12.32 5.02
CA LEU A 376 10.03 -11.85 3.81
C LEU A 376 11.01 -11.22 2.82
N LEU A 377 11.94 -10.37 3.27
CA LEU A 377 12.95 -9.73 2.41
C LEU A 377 13.88 -10.76 1.76
N GLN A 378 14.27 -11.80 2.51
CA GLN A 378 15.06 -12.91 1.95
C GLN A 378 14.28 -13.68 0.89
N ALA A 379 13.01 -14.00 1.14
CA ALA A 379 12.14 -14.65 0.18
C ALA A 379 11.90 -13.79 -1.07
N GLU A 380 11.74 -12.47 -0.91
CA GLU A 380 11.60 -11.52 -2.01
C GLU A 380 12.86 -11.51 -2.89
N ALA A 381 14.04 -11.45 -2.28
CA ALA A 381 15.31 -11.49 -2.99
C ALA A 381 15.53 -12.83 -3.71
N ALA A 382 15.11 -13.94 -3.10
CA ALA A 382 15.12 -15.26 -3.75
C ALA A 382 14.18 -15.31 -4.95
N ARG A 383 12.93 -14.83 -4.80
CA ARG A 383 11.93 -14.81 -5.87
C ARG A 383 12.36 -13.95 -7.05
N SER A 384 12.90 -12.75 -6.78
CA SER A 384 13.41 -11.87 -7.83
C SER A 384 14.57 -12.50 -8.59
N ARG A 385 15.48 -13.20 -7.89
CA ARG A 385 16.57 -13.94 -8.54
C ARG A 385 16.06 -15.09 -9.40
N ALA A 386 15.09 -15.86 -8.90
CA ALA A 386 14.48 -16.96 -9.63
C ALA A 386 13.81 -16.47 -10.93
N ILE A 387 12.98 -15.42 -10.87
CA ILE A 387 12.33 -14.84 -12.07
C ILE A 387 13.37 -14.38 -13.10
N ASN A 388 14.41 -13.66 -12.66
CA ASN A 388 15.44 -13.18 -13.58
C ASN A 388 16.30 -14.31 -14.17
N ALA A 389 16.58 -15.36 -13.39
CA ALA A 389 17.29 -16.54 -13.85
C ALA A 389 16.47 -17.28 -14.91
N GLU A 390 15.17 -17.47 -14.67
CA GLU A 390 14.25 -18.12 -15.61
C GLU A 390 14.18 -17.35 -16.93
N ILE A 391 13.99 -16.02 -16.88
CA ILE A 391 13.96 -15.18 -18.09
C ILE A 391 15.27 -15.31 -18.88
N ARG A 392 16.42 -15.34 -18.19
CA ARG A 392 17.72 -15.50 -18.85
C ARG A 392 17.87 -16.89 -19.48
N GLN A 393 17.43 -17.93 -18.79
CA GLN A 393 17.47 -19.30 -19.29
C GLN A 393 16.60 -19.44 -20.55
N ILE A 394 15.35 -18.98 -20.51
CA ILE A 394 14.45 -19.00 -21.67
C ILE A 394 15.06 -18.25 -22.86
N LYS A 395 15.65 -17.06 -22.63
CA LYS A 395 16.33 -16.31 -23.69
C LYS A 395 17.54 -17.06 -24.26
N ASP A 396 18.35 -17.71 -23.43
CA ASP A 396 19.50 -18.50 -23.91
C ASP A 396 19.05 -19.73 -24.71
N GLU A 397 18.00 -20.42 -24.26
CA GLU A 397 17.41 -21.55 -24.96
C GLU A 397 16.85 -21.14 -26.34
N LEU A 398 16.15 -20.01 -26.41
CA LEU A 398 15.66 -19.45 -27.67
C LEU A 398 16.81 -19.09 -28.62
N ARG A 399 17.89 -18.46 -28.12
CA ARG A 399 19.09 -18.15 -28.92
C ARG A 399 19.70 -19.42 -29.51
N ARG A 400 19.89 -20.47 -28.70
CA ARG A 400 20.43 -21.76 -29.15
C ARG A 400 19.52 -22.42 -30.17
N LYS A 401 18.21 -22.46 -29.91
CA LYS A 401 17.21 -23.03 -30.83
C LYS A 401 17.26 -22.36 -32.20
N PHE A 402 17.25 -21.04 -32.25
CA PHE A 402 17.37 -20.31 -33.52
C PHE A 402 18.71 -20.59 -34.20
N ALA A 403 19.82 -20.52 -33.46
CA ALA A 403 21.16 -20.74 -34.01
C ALA A 403 21.35 -22.15 -34.60
N ASP A 404 20.88 -23.19 -33.90
CA ASP A 404 20.97 -24.56 -34.36
C ASP A 404 20.17 -24.76 -35.65
N LEU A 405 18.95 -24.19 -35.73
CA LEU A 405 18.12 -24.23 -36.93
C LEU A 405 18.75 -23.45 -38.09
N ALA A 406 19.24 -22.24 -37.83
CA ALA A 406 19.89 -21.36 -38.80
C ALA A 406 21.17 -21.98 -39.38
N ASN A 407 22.10 -22.40 -38.52
CA ASN A 407 23.36 -23.03 -38.93
C ASN A 407 23.13 -24.34 -39.70
N THR A 408 22.11 -25.12 -39.30
CA THR A 408 21.75 -26.36 -40.01
C THR A 408 21.17 -26.05 -41.40
N PHE A 409 20.31 -25.05 -41.50
CA PHE A 409 19.71 -24.62 -42.76
C PHE A 409 20.78 -24.11 -43.73
N GLU A 410 21.66 -23.24 -43.24
CA GLU A 410 22.77 -22.67 -44.00
C GLU A 410 23.73 -23.76 -44.51
N LYS A 411 24.11 -24.71 -43.65
CA LYS A 411 24.96 -25.84 -44.04
C LYS A 411 24.33 -26.66 -45.16
N ARG A 412 23.01 -26.85 -45.14
CA ARG A 412 22.29 -27.56 -46.21
C ARG A 412 22.27 -26.74 -47.52
N LEU A 413 22.13 -25.42 -47.45
CA LEU A 413 22.23 -24.55 -48.64
C LEU A 413 23.63 -24.61 -49.26
N ARG A 414 24.68 -24.48 -48.45
CA ARG A 414 26.08 -24.64 -48.91
C ARG A 414 26.32 -25.99 -49.56
N GLN A 415 25.75 -27.06 -49.00
CA GLN A 415 25.85 -28.39 -49.58
C GLN A 415 25.22 -28.44 -50.98
N ILE A 416 24.03 -27.87 -51.18
CA ILE A 416 23.40 -27.81 -52.50
C ILE A 416 24.24 -26.98 -53.48
N SER A 417 24.77 -25.85 -53.03
CA SER A 417 25.66 -25.00 -53.86
C SER A 417 26.93 -25.76 -54.28
N SER A 418 27.55 -26.51 -53.36
CA SER A 418 28.70 -27.35 -53.65
C SER A 418 28.35 -28.48 -54.62
N GLU A 419 27.23 -29.19 -54.39
CA GLU A 419 26.74 -30.24 -55.28
C GLU A 419 26.53 -29.67 -56.70
N LEU A 420 25.86 -28.52 -56.82
CA LEU A 420 25.64 -27.83 -58.10
C LEU A 420 26.95 -27.51 -58.83
N SER A 421 27.98 -27.05 -58.11
CA SER A 421 29.29 -26.74 -58.70
C SER A 421 30.07 -27.97 -59.16
N SER A 422 29.80 -29.14 -58.57
CA SER A 422 30.49 -30.40 -58.84
C SER A 422 29.85 -31.27 -59.91
N ILE A 423 28.75 -30.81 -60.52
CA ILE A 423 28.06 -31.54 -61.59
C ILE A 423 28.92 -31.50 -62.86
N GLU A 424 29.38 -32.68 -63.28
CA GLU A 424 30.19 -32.92 -64.47
C GLU A 424 29.67 -34.17 -65.20
N GLY A 425 30.00 -34.32 -66.49
CA GLY A 425 29.58 -35.47 -67.31
C GLY A 425 28.83 -35.08 -68.59
N PRO A 426 28.15 -36.02 -69.26
CA PRO A 426 27.30 -35.72 -70.43
C PRO A 426 26.18 -34.74 -70.07
N LEU A 427 25.80 -33.86 -71.00
CA LEU A 427 24.83 -32.78 -70.75
C LEU A 427 23.48 -33.31 -70.25
N GLU A 428 23.02 -34.45 -70.77
CA GLU A 428 21.77 -35.12 -70.37
C GLU A 428 21.81 -35.56 -68.90
N GLU A 429 22.93 -36.14 -68.47
CA GLU A 429 23.13 -36.57 -67.07
C GLU A 429 23.26 -35.35 -66.15
N GLN A 430 23.96 -34.30 -66.59
CA GLN A 430 24.04 -33.05 -65.84
C GLN A 430 22.66 -32.42 -65.64
N LEU A 431 21.84 -32.36 -66.69
CA LEU A 431 20.49 -31.81 -66.63
C LEU A 431 19.60 -32.60 -65.65
N GLU A 432 19.66 -33.93 -65.69
CA GLU A 432 18.92 -34.78 -64.75
C GLU A 432 19.36 -34.54 -63.30
N GLN A 433 20.68 -34.40 -63.05
CA GLN A 433 21.23 -34.12 -61.73
C GLN A 433 20.81 -32.73 -61.21
N VAL A 434 20.87 -31.67 -62.05
CA VAL A 434 20.46 -30.32 -61.64
C VAL A 434 18.94 -30.27 -61.41
N ARG A 435 18.12 -30.92 -62.23
CA ARG A 435 16.67 -31.02 -62.00
C ARG A 435 16.35 -31.80 -60.71
N LYS A 436 17.13 -32.83 -60.36
CA LYS A 436 17.03 -33.49 -59.04
C LYS A 436 17.38 -32.56 -57.88
N LEU A 437 18.32 -31.64 -58.05
CA LEU A 437 18.59 -30.60 -57.05
C LEU A 437 17.44 -29.59 -56.96
N GLN A 438 16.84 -29.21 -58.08
CA GLN A 438 15.70 -28.30 -58.13
C GLN A 438 14.49 -28.85 -57.36
N THR A 439 14.18 -30.15 -57.45
CA THR A 439 13.08 -30.75 -56.68
C THR A 439 13.32 -30.76 -55.17
N ARG A 440 14.57 -30.57 -54.72
CA ARG A 440 14.91 -30.44 -53.30
C ARG A 440 14.70 -29.02 -52.76
N ILE A 441 14.52 -28.00 -53.60
CA ILE A 441 14.32 -26.60 -53.15
C ILE A 441 12.98 -26.37 -52.44
N PRO A 442 11.81 -26.83 -52.95
CA PRO A 442 10.52 -26.51 -52.30
C PRO A 442 10.44 -26.92 -50.81
N PRO A 443 10.96 -28.09 -50.37
CA PRO A 443 11.05 -28.44 -48.94
C PRO A 443 11.89 -27.49 -48.07
N PHE A 444 12.81 -26.70 -48.66
CA PHE A 444 13.57 -25.69 -47.90
C PHE A 444 12.70 -24.50 -47.52
N SER A 445 11.63 -24.20 -48.28
CA SER A 445 10.69 -23.15 -47.91
C SER A 445 9.95 -23.47 -46.60
N GLU A 446 9.57 -24.74 -46.39
CA GLU A 446 8.97 -25.21 -45.14
C GLU A 446 9.99 -25.17 -43.98
N THR A 447 11.23 -25.59 -44.24
CA THR A 447 12.29 -25.53 -43.23
C THR A 447 12.61 -24.08 -42.83
N LEU A 448 12.57 -23.16 -43.78
CA LEU A 448 12.76 -21.73 -43.55
C LEU A 448 11.63 -21.11 -42.73
N GLN A 449 10.38 -21.59 -42.88
CA GLN A 449 9.27 -21.19 -42.01
C GLN A 449 9.50 -21.61 -40.56
N VAL A 450 10.11 -22.77 -40.31
CA VAL A 450 10.47 -23.20 -38.95
C VAL A 450 11.54 -22.29 -38.34
N VAL A 451 12.54 -21.88 -39.14
CA VAL A 451 13.54 -20.89 -38.71
C VAL A 451 12.89 -19.53 -38.44
N ALA A 452 11.97 -19.08 -39.30
CA ALA A 452 11.21 -17.84 -39.14
C ALA A 452 10.37 -17.83 -37.86
N ALA A 453 9.72 -18.95 -37.53
CA ALA A 453 8.95 -19.08 -36.30
C ALA A 453 9.85 -18.98 -35.05
N ALA A 454 11.05 -19.58 -35.09
CA ALA A 454 12.02 -19.45 -34.01
C ALA A 454 12.56 -18.00 -33.86
N ASP A 455 12.74 -17.29 -34.98
CA ASP A 455 13.11 -15.86 -34.98
C ASP A 455 11.99 -14.98 -34.37
N GLU A 456 10.74 -15.25 -34.70
CA GLU A 456 9.59 -14.55 -34.11
C GLU A 456 9.51 -14.77 -32.59
N GLU A 457 9.75 -16.00 -32.12
CA GLU A 457 9.85 -16.30 -30.68
C GLU A 457 11.00 -15.50 -30.01
N CYS A 458 12.16 -15.38 -30.68
CA CYS A 458 13.28 -14.57 -30.20
C CYS A 458 12.92 -13.08 -30.11
N ARG A 459 12.28 -12.53 -31.15
CA ARG A 459 11.83 -11.13 -31.18
C ARG A 459 10.77 -10.85 -30.12
N ALA A 460 9.78 -11.73 -29.95
CA ALA A 460 8.79 -11.63 -28.89
C ALA A 460 9.41 -11.66 -27.48
N ALA A 461 10.56 -12.34 -27.34
CA ALA A 461 11.34 -12.38 -26.11
C ALA A 461 12.35 -11.21 -25.95
N ASN A 462 12.37 -10.22 -26.85
CA ASN A 462 13.42 -9.18 -26.90
C ASN A 462 14.82 -9.79 -26.82
N VAL A 463 15.12 -10.73 -27.72
CA VAL A 463 16.46 -11.27 -27.96
C VAL A 463 17.02 -10.55 -29.18
N ASP A 464 17.80 -9.50 -28.94
CA ASP A 464 18.32 -8.64 -30.00
C ASP A 464 19.65 -9.16 -30.59
N GLU A 465 20.40 -9.93 -29.78
CA GLU A 465 21.72 -10.45 -30.14
C GLU A 465 21.80 -11.95 -29.86
N ASN A 466 22.47 -12.68 -30.76
CA ASN A 466 22.67 -14.11 -30.68
C ASN A 466 24.14 -14.48 -30.98
N ASP A 467 24.89 -14.83 -29.94
CA ASP A 467 26.31 -15.18 -30.06
C ASP A 467 26.54 -16.59 -30.67
N TYR A 468 25.49 -17.40 -30.83
CA TYR A 468 25.61 -18.78 -31.31
C TYR A 468 25.48 -18.90 -32.85
N THR A 469 25.10 -17.84 -33.55
CA THR A 469 25.00 -17.80 -35.02
C THR A 469 25.33 -16.41 -35.54
N VAL A 470 25.98 -16.34 -36.69
CA VAL A 470 26.22 -15.08 -37.42
C VAL A 470 25.11 -14.77 -38.42
N PHE A 471 24.24 -15.75 -38.69
CA PHE A 471 23.20 -15.65 -39.71
C PHE A 471 21.92 -15.08 -39.13
N THR A 472 21.38 -14.07 -39.79
CA THR A 472 20.03 -13.55 -39.54
C THR A 472 19.02 -14.26 -40.43
N MET A 473 17.74 -14.11 -40.09
CA MET A 473 16.66 -14.64 -40.93
C MET A 473 16.68 -14.04 -42.34
N GLU A 474 17.08 -12.77 -42.48
CA GLU A 474 17.17 -12.09 -43.77
C GLU A 474 18.31 -12.68 -44.62
N ASP A 475 19.47 -12.98 -44.01
CA ASP A 475 20.59 -13.62 -44.71
C ASP A 475 20.20 -14.97 -45.28
N LEU A 476 19.53 -15.82 -44.49
CA LEU A 476 19.13 -17.16 -44.93
C LEU A 476 18.08 -17.14 -46.05
N ARG A 477 17.19 -16.14 -46.04
CA ARG A 477 16.23 -15.94 -47.15
C ARG A 477 16.96 -15.57 -48.43
N PHE A 478 17.90 -14.63 -48.33
CA PHE A 478 18.70 -14.18 -49.46
C PHE A 478 19.57 -15.30 -50.04
N GLU A 479 20.23 -16.09 -49.19
CA GLU A 479 21.04 -17.23 -49.65
C GLU A 479 20.20 -18.31 -50.34
N LEU A 480 19.00 -18.62 -49.83
CA LEU A 480 18.09 -19.55 -50.50
C LEU A 480 17.69 -19.04 -51.89
N GLU A 481 17.38 -17.75 -52.01
CA GLU A 481 17.04 -17.12 -53.30
C GLU A 481 18.21 -17.22 -54.28
N LEU A 482 19.43 -16.93 -53.83
CA LEU A 482 20.64 -17.00 -54.65
C LEU A 482 20.93 -18.43 -55.15
N VAL A 483 20.77 -19.44 -54.29
CA VAL A 483 20.93 -20.85 -54.69
C VAL A 483 19.84 -21.26 -55.69
N THR A 484 18.61 -20.79 -55.49
CA THR A 484 17.49 -21.05 -56.40
C THR A 484 17.76 -20.47 -57.79
N GLN A 485 18.20 -19.21 -57.86
CA GLN A 485 18.60 -18.56 -59.10
C GLN A 485 19.78 -19.28 -59.77
N SER A 486 20.79 -19.70 -58.99
CA SER A 486 21.96 -20.41 -59.51
C SER A 486 21.58 -21.75 -60.15
N ILE A 487 20.64 -22.49 -59.55
CA ILE A 487 20.11 -23.74 -60.11
C ILE A 487 19.35 -23.47 -61.41
N SER A 488 18.45 -22.49 -61.43
CA SER A 488 17.70 -22.12 -62.64
C SER A 488 18.63 -21.70 -63.79
N LYS A 489 19.65 -20.86 -63.51
CA LYS A 489 20.66 -20.45 -64.51
C LYS A 489 21.47 -21.63 -65.04
N LYS A 490 21.80 -22.60 -64.19
CA LYS A 490 22.54 -23.81 -64.60
C LYS A 490 21.68 -24.72 -65.49
N ILE A 491 20.39 -24.86 -65.18
CA ILE A 491 19.43 -25.59 -66.05
C ILE A 491 19.35 -24.92 -67.42
N ALA A 492 19.06 -23.62 -67.46
CA ALA A 492 18.97 -22.84 -68.69
C ALA A 492 20.23 -22.96 -69.55
N PHE A 493 21.41 -22.83 -68.91
CA PHE A 493 22.69 -23.01 -69.59
C PHE A 493 22.86 -24.41 -70.19
N ILE A 494 22.55 -25.48 -69.44
CA ILE A 494 22.68 -26.86 -69.94
C ILE A 494 21.68 -27.12 -71.07
N ASP A 495 20.41 -26.70 -70.91
CA ASP A 495 19.38 -26.84 -71.95
C ASP A 495 19.82 -26.15 -73.24
N ASN A 496 20.35 -24.92 -73.16
CA ASN A 496 20.83 -24.18 -74.33
C ASN A 496 22.05 -24.88 -74.99
N GLN A 497 22.96 -25.45 -74.20
CA GLN A 497 24.10 -26.20 -74.74
C GLN A 497 23.69 -27.52 -75.41
N ILE A 498 22.64 -28.20 -74.94
CA ILE A 498 22.08 -29.39 -75.59
C ILE A 498 21.53 -29.02 -76.97
N VAL A 499 20.77 -27.93 -77.06
CA VAL A 499 20.22 -27.40 -78.32
C VAL A 499 21.35 -27.07 -79.29
N SER A 500 22.35 -26.28 -78.86
CA SER A 500 23.50 -25.92 -79.70
C SER A 500 24.27 -27.12 -80.24
N ARG A 501 24.42 -28.20 -79.43
CA ARG A 501 25.12 -29.42 -79.85
C ARG A 501 24.35 -30.19 -80.94
N ASN A 502 23.02 -30.15 -80.92
CA ASN A 502 22.19 -30.85 -81.90
C ASN A 502 22.06 -30.09 -83.23
N MET A 503 22.53 -28.84 -83.30
CA MET A 503 22.51 -28.01 -84.51
C MET A 503 23.81 -28.16 -85.29
N THR A 504 23.84 -29.08 -86.26
CA THR A 504 25.02 -29.37 -87.08
C THR A 504 25.26 -28.39 -88.23
N ASN A 505 24.23 -27.61 -88.61
CA ASN A 505 24.26 -26.77 -89.81
C ASN A 505 24.84 -25.36 -89.55
N LEU A 506 25.23 -25.05 -88.30
CA LEU A 506 25.75 -23.75 -87.89
C LEU A 506 27.21 -23.84 -87.44
N THR A 507 28.00 -22.81 -87.74
CA THR A 507 29.36 -22.73 -87.23
C THR A 507 29.37 -22.43 -85.71
N PRO A 508 30.39 -22.88 -84.96
CA PRO A 508 30.49 -22.59 -83.52
C PRO A 508 30.43 -21.10 -83.18
N ALA A 509 30.98 -20.24 -84.04
CA ALA A 509 30.94 -18.78 -83.85
C ALA A 509 29.54 -18.19 -84.03
N GLN A 510 28.73 -18.73 -84.94
CA GLN A 510 27.34 -18.31 -85.14
C GLN A 510 26.45 -18.76 -83.98
N LEU A 511 26.64 -20.00 -83.50
CA LEU A 511 25.95 -20.51 -82.30
C LEU A 511 26.26 -19.65 -81.07
N GLU A 512 27.53 -19.30 -80.85
CA GLU A 512 27.94 -18.44 -79.74
C GLU A 512 27.34 -17.02 -79.87
N GLN A 513 27.26 -16.48 -81.09
CA GLN A 513 26.60 -15.21 -81.35
C GLN A 513 25.11 -15.25 -81.02
N PHE A 514 24.39 -16.31 -81.43
CA PHE A 514 22.96 -16.46 -81.16
C PHE A 514 22.66 -16.69 -79.69
N GLU A 515 23.46 -17.50 -79.01
CA GLU A 515 23.38 -17.69 -77.55
C GLU A 515 23.60 -16.38 -76.81
N THR A 516 24.63 -15.62 -77.18
CA THR A 516 24.94 -14.33 -76.55
C THR A 516 23.82 -13.33 -76.76
N THR A 517 23.25 -13.26 -77.97
CA THR A 517 22.10 -12.39 -78.27
C THR A 517 20.88 -12.80 -77.46
N PHE A 518 20.52 -14.10 -77.45
CA PHE A 518 19.37 -14.59 -76.69
C PHE A 518 19.49 -14.23 -75.21
N ARG A 519 20.64 -14.48 -74.60
CA ARG A 519 20.89 -14.17 -73.18
C ARG A 519 20.95 -12.67 -72.87
N TYR A 520 21.36 -11.84 -73.84
CA TYR A 520 21.39 -10.39 -73.65
C TYR A 520 19.98 -9.79 -73.60
N PHE A 521 19.03 -10.37 -74.35
CA PHE A 521 17.65 -9.88 -74.42
C PHE A 521 16.69 -10.56 -73.46
N ASP A 522 16.98 -11.77 -72.98
CA ASP A 522 16.30 -12.42 -71.85
C ASP A 522 16.63 -11.70 -70.53
N LYS A 523 15.95 -10.58 -70.26
CA LYS A 523 16.28 -9.71 -69.13
C LYS A 523 15.81 -10.25 -67.79
N ASP A 524 14.77 -11.08 -67.79
CA ASP A 524 14.22 -11.69 -66.59
C ASP A 524 14.85 -13.06 -66.28
N GLU A 525 15.79 -13.50 -67.12
CA GLU A 525 16.51 -14.77 -67.02
C GLU A 525 15.53 -15.97 -66.97
N SER A 526 14.39 -15.84 -67.64
CA SER A 526 13.34 -16.85 -67.71
C SER A 526 13.71 -18.02 -68.63
N ASN A 527 14.79 -17.87 -69.41
CA ASN A 527 15.18 -18.73 -70.53
C ASN A 527 14.12 -18.76 -71.64
N THR A 528 13.35 -17.69 -71.76
CA THR A 528 12.35 -17.46 -72.81
C THR A 528 12.36 -16.00 -73.22
N LEU A 529 12.12 -15.71 -74.51
CA LEU A 529 11.99 -14.32 -74.97
C LEU A 529 10.51 -13.97 -75.09
N ASN A 530 10.10 -12.90 -74.42
CA ASN A 530 8.80 -12.31 -74.75
C ASN A 530 8.85 -11.62 -76.13
N GLN A 531 7.68 -11.30 -76.70
CA GLN A 531 7.57 -10.72 -78.04
C GLN A 531 8.46 -9.49 -78.25
N SER A 532 8.56 -8.60 -77.26
CA SER A 532 9.40 -7.41 -77.36
C SER A 532 10.90 -7.70 -77.30
N GLU A 533 11.30 -8.69 -76.50
CA GLU A 533 12.69 -9.15 -76.40
C GLU A 533 13.12 -9.91 -77.65
N MET A 534 12.23 -10.73 -78.21
CA MET A 534 12.46 -11.44 -79.48
C MET A 534 12.65 -10.46 -80.64
N THR A 535 11.79 -9.45 -80.77
CA THR A 535 11.93 -8.42 -81.81
C THR A 535 13.23 -7.65 -81.68
N ALA A 536 13.62 -7.29 -80.45
CA ALA A 536 14.88 -6.60 -80.19
C ALA A 536 16.10 -7.51 -80.49
N ALA A 537 16.02 -8.79 -80.17
CA ALA A 537 17.05 -9.79 -80.45
C ALA A 537 17.27 -9.98 -81.96
N LEU A 538 16.20 -10.15 -82.73
CA LEU A 538 16.27 -10.26 -84.20
C LEU A 538 16.82 -8.98 -84.84
N ALA A 539 16.36 -7.81 -84.39
CA ALA A 539 16.87 -6.53 -84.86
C ALA A 539 18.37 -6.37 -84.60
N SER A 540 18.87 -6.87 -83.46
CA SER A 540 20.31 -6.84 -83.13
C SER A 540 21.18 -7.74 -84.03
N LEU A 541 20.58 -8.80 -84.60
CA LEU A 541 21.21 -9.67 -85.59
C LEU A 541 21.05 -9.13 -87.02
N GLY A 542 20.44 -7.97 -87.18
CA GLY A 542 20.21 -7.33 -88.48
C GLY A 542 18.97 -7.84 -89.23
N ILE A 543 18.11 -8.60 -88.56
CA ILE A 543 16.88 -9.16 -89.11
C ILE A 543 15.72 -8.25 -88.68
N VAL A 544 15.07 -7.59 -89.64
CA VAL A 544 13.98 -6.64 -89.39
C VAL A 544 12.76 -7.05 -90.19
N TYR A 545 11.68 -7.39 -89.49
CA TYR A 545 10.36 -7.65 -90.07
C TYR A 545 9.39 -6.50 -89.76
N SER A 546 8.23 -6.47 -90.41
CA SER A 546 7.15 -5.55 -90.04
C SER A 546 6.52 -5.99 -88.72
N ASP A 547 5.88 -5.07 -87.98
CA ASP A 547 5.21 -5.40 -86.71
C ASP A 547 4.14 -6.51 -86.92
N GLU A 548 3.40 -6.49 -88.04
CA GLU A 548 2.39 -7.51 -88.37
C GLU A 548 3.01 -8.89 -88.64
N ASP A 549 4.17 -8.95 -89.29
CA ASP A 549 4.88 -10.21 -89.55
C ASP A 549 5.55 -10.75 -88.27
N MET A 550 6.06 -9.87 -87.41
CA MET A 550 6.65 -10.25 -86.11
C MET A 550 5.63 -10.90 -85.19
N ASP A 551 4.40 -10.37 -85.16
CA ASP A 551 3.31 -10.93 -84.37
C ASP A 551 2.95 -12.36 -84.85
N LEU A 552 2.88 -12.55 -86.17
CA LEU A 552 2.63 -13.87 -86.78
C LEU A 552 3.73 -14.88 -86.47
N ILE A 553 5.01 -14.48 -86.59
CA ILE A 553 6.15 -15.37 -86.31
C ILE A 553 6.19 -15.72 -84.82
N TYR A 554 5.95 -14.75 -83.93
CA TYR A 554 5.91 -14.99 -82.49
C TYR A 554 4.79 -15.96 -82.10
N ASP A 555 3.56 -15.73 -82.60
CA ASP A 555 2.42 -16.61 -82.34
C ASP A 555 2.67 -18.03 -82.88
N GLN A 556 3.31 -18.16 -84.05
CA GLN A 556 3.66 -19.45 -84.62
C GLN A 556 4.70 -20.20 -83.76
N LEU A 557 5.76 -19.53 -83.28
CA LEU A 557 6.72 -20.15 -82.37
C LEU A 557 6.08 -20.53 -81.02
N MET A 558 5.13 -19.73 -80.53
CA MET A 558 4.35 -20.05 -79.34
C MET A 558 3.46 -21.28 -79.54
N ASP A 559 2.86 -21.45 -80.72
CA ASP A 559 2.05 -22.63 -81.04
C ASP A 559 2.92 -23.90 -81.19
N ASP A 560 4.08 -23.79 -81.85
CA ASP A 560 4.95 -24.92 -82.16
C ASP A 560 5.77 -25.39 -80.95
N TYR A 561 6.28 -24.45 -80.13
CA TYR A 561 7.18 -24.74 -79.02
C TYR A 561 6.59 -24.45 -77.63
N GLY A 562 5.41 -23.81 -77.56
CA GLY A 562 4.75 -23.40 -76.31
C GLY A 562 5.33 -22.13 -75.67
N ALA A 563 6.61 -21.83 -75.94
CA ALA A 563 7.32 -20.63 -75.54
C ALA A 563 8.48 -20.38 -76.51
N VAL A 564 8.91 -19.11 -76.65
CA VAL A 564 10.11 -18.76 -77.42
C VAL A 564 11.35 -19.07 -76.59
N THR A 565 11.67 -20.35 -76.45
CA THR A 565 12.90 -20.84 -75.84
C THR A 565 14.09 -20.62 -76.78
N PHE A 566 15.30 -20.89 -76.31
CA PHE A 566 16.49 -20.84 -77.15
C PHE A 566 16.41 -21.81 -78.35
N GLU A 567 15.74 -22.96 -78.19
CA GLU A 567 15.47 -23.92 -79.28
C GLU A 567 14.59 -23.30 -80.37
N ALA A 568 13.46 -22.71 -79.98
CA ALA A 568 12.56 -22.03 -80.90
C ALA A 568 13.27 -20.87 -81.63
N PHE A 569 14.07 -20.09 -80.90
CA PHE A 569 14.82 -18.96 -81.43
C PHE A 569 15.91 -19.38 -82.42
N ILE A 570 16.68 -20.43 -82.11
CA ILE A 570 17.71 -20.94 -83.01
C ILE A 570 17.10 -21.57 -84.27
N ASN A 571 16.03 -22.36 -84.14
CA ASN A 571 15.39 -22.96 -85.31
C ASN A 571 14.86 -21.89 -86.28
N LEU A 572 14.28 -20.81 -85.77
CA LEU A 572 13.92 -19.65 -86.59
C LEU A 572 15.14 -19.05 -87.31
N LEU A 573 16.26 -18.87 -86.61
CA LEU A 573 17.47 -18.29 -87.22
C LEU A 573 18.11 -19.21 -88.27
N VAL A 574 18.05 -20.53 -88.08
CA VAL A 574 18.49 -21.52 -89.07
C VAL A 574 17.62 -21.41 -90.32
N ASP A 575 16.30 -21.39 -90.18
CA ASP A 575 15.36 -21.26 -91.30
C ASP A 575 15.59 -19.97 -92.10
N ILE A 576 15.92 -18.86 -91.42
CA ILE A 576 16.23 -17.57 -92.07
C ILE A 576 17.56 -17.61 -92.84
N MET A 577 18.54 -18.40 -92.38
CA MET A 577 19.88 -18.45 -92.96
C MET A 577 20.02 -19.41 -94.14
N GLU A 578 19.25 -20.48 -94.21
CA GLU A 578 19.29 -21.45 -95.32
C GLU A 578 18.91 -20.82 -96.68
N ASP A 579 18.21 -19.69 -96.70
CA ASP A 579 17.73 -19.00 -97.91
C ASP A 579 18.79 -18.15 -98.66
N GLN A 580 20.04 -18.01 -98.15
CA GLN A 580 20.97 -16.96 -98.63
C GLN A 580 22.06 -17.36 -99.65
N THR A 581 22.40 -18.63 -99.95
CA THR A 581 23.42 -18.93 -101.00
C THR A 581 23.27 -20.30 -101.68
N SER A 582 22.81 -20.33 -102.94
CA SER A 582 22.85 -21.55 -103.77
C SER A 582 24.12 -21.62 -104.66
N PRO A 583 24.68 -22.82 -104.95
CA PRO A 583 25.86 -22.97 -105.81
C PRO A 583 25.71 -22.36 -107.22
N ALA A 584 24.48 -22.37 -107.75
CA ALA A 584 24.16 -21.79 -109.04
C ALA A 584 24.30 -20.26 -109.05
N GLN A 585 23.82 -19.58 -108.01
CA GLN A 585 23.94 -18.12 -107.89
C GLN A 585 25.39 -17.67 -107.68
N LEU A 586 26.19 -18.47 -106.96
CA LEU A 586 27.62 -18.20 -106.78
C LEU A 586 28.40 -18.32 -108.10
N ARG A 587 28.05 -19.31 -108.92
CA ARG A 587 28.63 -19.51 -110.25
C ARG A 587 28.30 -18.35 -111.20
N ASP A 588 27.06 -17.86 -111.19
CA ASP A 588 26.65 -16.68 -111.96
C ASP A 588 27.38 -15.40 -111.52
N ALA A 589 27.64 -15.24 -110.21
CA ALA A 589 28.41 -14.12 -109.69
C ALA A 589 29.87 -14.12 -110.19
N PHE A 590 30.53 -15.28 -110.20
CA PHE A 590 31.88 -15.41 -110.75
C PHE A 590 31.91 -15.18 -112.28
N ARG A 591 30.90 -15.64 -113.03
CA ARG A 591 30.75 -15.32 -114.46
C ARG A 591 30.65 -13.83 -114.73
N GLY A 592 29.89 -13.11 -113.89
CA GLY A 592 29.78 -11.65 -113.96
C GLY A 592 31.13 -10.94 -113.75
N ILE A 593 31.96 -11.43 -112.83
CA ILE A 593 33.31 -10.90 -112.57
C ILE A 593 34.28 -11.24 -113.71
N ALA A 594 34.18 -12.46 -114.26
CA ALA A 594 35.03 -12.97 -115.33
C ALA A 594 34.69 -12.44 -116.74
N ALA A 595 33.61 -11.67 -116.88
CA ALA A 595 33.02 -11.28 -118.17
C ALA A 595 32.79 -12.49 -119.09
N ASP A 596 32.08 -13.51 -118.58
CA ASP A 596 31.72 -14.77 -119.24
C ASP A 596 32.88 -15.70 -119.63
N LYS A 597 34.09 -15.47 -119.10
CA LYS A 597 35.21 -16.41 -119.24
C LYS A 597 35.11 -17.53 -118.20
N PRO A 598 35.59 -18.75 -118.49
CA PRO A 598 35.62 -19.86 -117.53
C PRO A 598 36.75 -19.72 -116.47
N TYR A 599 37.45 -18.59 -116.45
CA TYR A 599 38.52 -18.28 -115.50
C TYR A 599 38.47 -16.80 -115.12
N VAL A 600 39.07 -16.44 -113.99
CA VAL A 600 39.30 -15.07 -113.54
C VAL A 600 40.79 -14.76 -113.48
N THR A 601 41.17 -13.52 -113.76
CA THR A 601 42.53 -13.03 -113.53
C THR A 601 42.61 -12.22 -112.23
N GLU A 602 43.82 -12.00 -111.71
CA GLU A 602 43.99 -11.10 -110.56
C GLU A 602 43.47 -9.69 -110.86
N LEU A 603 43.53 -9.25 -112.12
CA LEU A 603 42.98 -7.97 -112.54
C LEU A 603 41.45 -7.95 -112.44
N ASP A 604 40.76 -9.01 -112.90
CA ASP A 604 39.30 -9.11 -112.84
C ASP A 604 38.78 -9.05 -111.39
N LEU A 605 39.46 -9.74 -110.47
CA LEU A 605 39.13 -9.72 -109.03
C LEU A 605 39.36 -8.34 -108.40
N ARG A 606 40.41 -7.62 -108.82
CA ARG A 606 40.64 -6.23 -108.36
C ARG A 606 39.62 -5.25 -108.94
N VAL A 607 39.21 -5.43 -110.20
CA VAL A 607 38.19 -4.60 -110.85
C VAL A 607 36.82 -4.78 -110.19
N ALA A 608 36.50 -5.99 -109.71
CA ALA A 608 35.30 -6.26 -108.92
C ALA A 608 35.36 -5.72 -107.47
N HIS A 609 36.40 -4.97 -107.11
CA HIS A 609 36.58 -4.36 -105.79
C HIS A 609 36.61 -5.35 -104.61
N LEU A 610 37.10 -6.57 -104.83
CA LEU A 610 37.29 -7.54 -103.75
C LEU A 610 38.39 -7.08 -102.76
N PRO A 611 38.23 -7.35 -101.45
CA PRO A 611 39.26 -7.05 -100.45
C PRO A 611 40.57 -7.78 -100.75
N ALA A 612 41.72 -7.15 -100.47
CA ALA A 612 43.04 -7.72 -100.76
C ALA A 612 43.26 -9.11 -100.14
N SER A 613 42.75 -9.34 -98.92
CA SER A 613 42.81 -10.64 -98.24
C SER A 613 42.02 -11.74 -98.96
N ALA A 614 40.86 -11.39 -99.53
CA ALA A 614 40.04 -12.34 -100.29
C ALA A 614 40.71 -12.69 -101.62
N ILE A 615 41.32 -11.71 -102.29
CA ILE A 615 42.07 -11.94 -103.54
C ILE A 615 43.26 -12.86 -103.27
N GLU A 616 44.02 -12.63 -102.20
CA GLU A 616 45.16 -13.47 -101.81
C GLU A 616 44.73 -14.93 -101.57
N PHE A 617 43.60 -15.13 -100.87
CA PHE A 617 43.04 -16.45 -100.62
C PHE A 617 42.56 -17.13 -101.90
N LEU A 618 41.78 -16.45 -102.74
CA LEU A 618 41.25 -16.99 -103.98
C LEU A 618 42.36 -17.43 -104.94
N ARG A 619 43.48 -16.70 -104.97
CA ARG A 619 44.67 -17.08 -105.74
C ARG A 619 45.33 -18.37 -105.25
N GLN A 620 45.25 -18.67 -103.95
CA GLN A 620 45.79 -19.91 -103.39
C GLN A 620 44.80 -21.07 -103.50
N ALA A 621 43.50 -20.78 -103.43
CA ALA A 621 42.45 -21.78 -103.41
C ALA A 621 42.02 -22.27 -104.80
N MET A 622 42.00 -21.38 -105.81
CA MET A 622 41.57 -21.75 -107.16
C MET A 622 42.69 -22.42 -107.97
N PRO A 623 42.41 -23.50 -108.71
CA PRO A 623 43.36 -24.09 -109.65
C PRO A 623 43.79 -23.05 -110.69
N SER A 624 45.11 -22.85 -110.85
CA SER A 624 45.65 -21.88 -111.81
C SER A 624 46.32 -22.55 -113.01
N SER A 625 46.11 -22.02 -114.21
CA SER A 625 46.86 -22.32 -115.43
C SER A 625 47.62 -21.07 -115.92
N SER A 626 48.69 -21.26 -116.70
CA SER A 626 49.39 -20.14 -117.36
C SER A 626 48.95 -20.06 -118.81
N ASN A 627 48.58 -18.85 -119.27
CA ASN A 627 48.26 -18.63 -120.68
C ASN A 627 49.52 -18.51 -121.55
N ASP A 628 49.34 -18.43 -122.88
CA ASP A 628 50.42 -18.36 -123.87
C ASP A 628 51.36 -17.15 -123.70
N VAL A 629 51.00 -16.19 -122.84
CA VAL A 629 51.78 -14.97 -122.51
C VAL A 629 52.41 -15.04 -121.11
N GLY A 630 52.16 -16.12 -120.36
CA GLY A 630 52.77 -16.38 -119.05
C GLY A 630 52.03 -15.76 -117.86
N GLU A 631 50.81 -15.24 -118.04
CA GLU A 631 49.98 -14.73 -116.94
C GLU A 631 49.12 -15.84 -116.31
N PRO A 632 48.92 -15.85 -114.97
CA PRO A 632 48.12 -16.86 -114.27
C PRO A 632 46.61 -16.58 -114.41
N GLU A 633 45.88 -17.59 -114.89
CA GLU A 633 44.42 -17.64 -115.00
C GLU A 633 43.89 -18.62 -113.94
N TYR A 634 42.89 -18.22 -113.16
CA TYR A 634 42.33 -19.02 -112.06
C TYR A 634 40.96 -19.56 -112.44
N ASP A 635 40.81 -20.88 -112.48
CA ASP A 635 39.60 -21.58 -112.90
C ASP A 635 38.59 -21.68 -111.75
N TYR A 636 37.63 -20.76 -111.74
CA TYR A 636 36.60 -20.74 -110.71
C TYR A 636 35.52 -21.80 -110.95
N GLU A 637 35.27 -22.23 -112.20
CA GLU A 637 34.26 -23.26 -112.50
C GLU A 637 34.69 -24.60 -111.87
N ARG A 638 35.95 -24.98 -112.09
CA ARG A 638 36.53 -26.17 -111.50
C ARG A 638 36.65 -26.09 -109.98
N TRP A 639 37.04 -24.92 -109.46
CA TRP A 639 37.11 -24.73 -108.02
C TRP A 639 35.73 -24.85 -107.35
N LEU A 640 34.68 -24.28 -107.97
CA LEU A 640 33.32 -24.42 -107.48
C LEU A 640 32.83 -25.86 -107.58
N ASP A 641 33.17 -26.60 -108.64
CA ASP A 641 32.88 -28.03 -108.72
C ASP A 641 33.60 -28.80 -107.59
N GLU A 642 34.88 -28.53 -107.31
CA GLU A 642 35.65 -29.20 -106.24
C GLU A 642 35.15 -28.83 -104.81
N VAL A 643 34.59 -27.64 -104.62
CA VAL A 643 34.08 -27.18 -103.33
C VAL A 643 32.63 -27.64 -103.09
N PHE A 644 31.83 -27.79 -104.14
CA PHE A 644 30.40 -28.13 -104.05
C PHE A 644 30.07 -29.57 -104.52
N GLU A 645 31.00 -30.33 -105.08
CA GLU A 645 30.81 -31.78 -105.26
C GLU A 645 30.70 -32.45 -103.90
N GLU A 646 29.50 -33.00 -103.64
CA GLU A 646 29.22 -33.89 -102.52
C GLU A 646 30.26 -35.02 -102.49
N ASP A 647 31.04 -35.07 -101.42
CA ASP A 647 31.78 -36.27 -101.03
C ASP A 647 30.75 -37.38 -100.78
N GLY A 648 30.40 -38.10 -101.84
CA GLY A 648 29.72 -39.37 -101.79
C GLY A 648 30.66 -40.41 -101.16
N ARG A 649 30.74 -40.40 -99.82
CA ARG A 649 31.05 -41.55 -98.97
C ARG A 649 30.69 -41.38 -97.52
#